data_AF-A0A094H866-F1
#
_entry.id   AF-A0A094H866-F1
#
_cell.length_a   1.000
_cell.length_b   1.000
_cell.length_c   1.000
_cell.angle_alpha   90.00
_cell.angle_beta   90.00
_cell.angle_gamma   90.00
#
_symmetry.space_group_name_H-M   'P 1'
#
loop_
_entity.id
_entity.type
_entity.pdbx_description
1 polymer ?
#
loop_
_entity_poly.entity_id
_entity_poly.type
_entity_poly.pdbx_seq_one_letter_code
_entity_poly.pdbx_strand_id
1 'polypeptide(L)'
;MSIRTALVTGSANGIGRAIALRLAEDGFQAAINDLASQDARLKELQHEIELKGKRCIILPADVSSEDEVAKMMQNTVQMLGGLDSPQTPAYSVSKWAIRGLTQVSAMDLAQHGITVNAYCPGMVRTDMWETIDSNLSTKMGIPKGMAFEKAVESRIASKRAQTPEDISGLVSFLAGKDSDQITEWKEFYSSATEIQDYLHQCCGKENLYDAIKTSHRVDHAEWNDSEGVWSLRIVDEKSGKQFHDYCHFLLDGMGIPNNWTWPDIPGLHDFSGPLIHSANWPKDFNYDGLTVAVIGNGATGVQIVPAILPDVKHMVHVVRSPSWIAPPGLVNLSHSNAASILSKIDIDENGNFTATQIKKFKESPEDYSKFVKAIELETNQNFSKFMIKDSNSQAVTRGRIEEYMRNMLNNDEVLCKAFIPDFPLGCRRLTPGVGYLEALQDPKFDIVTDTIKRVVPNGIVTSTGKLLKVDAIICATGFDVSFRPRFPIIGRNGNLQDTWFREVPKAYMSCAVTSMPNYFIFLGPNAPIGHGSYFTITEHIAKYIAGIIIKCQTQGIKSIAPSESAANDYFEHIQEFMPRITWSGNCRSWFKQGKKDGPVVALHPGSRIHFFDMLRDFRGEDWVFTYQASNRGNRFRYLGNGISARELDGSDCTWYLDEPDNLS
;
A
#
# COMPACT_ATOMS: atom_id res chain seq x y z
N MET A 1 40.33 -48.86 7.36
CA MET A 1 39.64 -47.71 6.75
C MET A 1 38.64 -48.24 5.75
N SER A 2 37.40 -47.74 5.76
CA SER A 2 36.37 -48.12 4.80
C SER A 2 36.81 -47.77 3.37
N ILE A 3 36.65 -48.70 2.43
CA ILE A 3 36.84 -48.41 0.99
C ILE A 3 35.70 -47.46 0.57
N ARG A 4 36.04 -46.30 0.01
CA ARG A 4 35.05 -45.31 -0.46
C ARG A 4 34.94 -45.36 -1.98
N THR A 5 33.73 -45.43 -2.49
CA THR A 5 33.44 -45.56 -3.94
C THR A 5 32.59 -44.38 -4.40
N ALA A 6 32.95 -43.80 -5.55
CA ALA A 6 32.20 -42.71 -6.18
C ALA A 6 31.77 -43.12 -7.59
N LEU A 7 30.53 -42.76 -7.99
CA LEU A 7 30.06 -42.84 -9.36
C LEU A 7 29.96 -41.42 -9.94
N VAL A 8 30.64 -41.17 -11.05
CA VAL A 8 30.66 -39.85 -11.71
C VAL A 8 30.10 -39.99 -13.12
N THR A 9 28.96 -39.34 -13.38
CA THR A 9 28.32 -39.27 -14.70
C THR A 9 28.83 -38.07 -15.50
N GLY A 10 28.76 -38.14 -16.83
CA GLY A 10 29.32 -37.11 -17.71
C GLY A 10 30.84 -36.93 -17.53
N SER A 11 31.53 -38.02 -17.16
CA SER A 11 32.90 -38.00 -16.68
C SER A 11 33.94 -37.92 -17.80
N ALA A 12 33.55 -38.08 -19.07
CA ALA A 12 34.51 -38.07 -20.17
C ALA A 12 35.18 -36.69 -20.36
N ASN A 13 34.54 -35.59 -19.92
CA ASN A 13 35.00 -34.23 -20.17
C ASN A 13 34.68 -33.24 -19.03
N GLY A 14 35.31 -32.07 -19.09
CA GLY A 14 34.94 -30.89 -18.31
C GLY A 14 34.85 -31.14 -16.80
N ILE A 15 33.72 -30.76 -16.22
CA ILE A 15 33.47 -30.82 -14.77
C ILE A 15 33.49 -32.25 -14.24
N GLY A 16 32.82 -33.19 -14.93
CA GLY A 16 32.76 -34.59 -14.51
C GLY A 16 34.15 -35.23 -14.47
N ARG A 17 34.99 -34.95 -15.48
CA ARG A 17 36.39 -35.41 -15.51
C ARG A 17 37.21 -34.87 -14.33
N ALA A 18 37.09 -33.57 -14.05
CA ALA A 18 37.81 -32.93 -12.94
C ALA A 18 37.39 -33.51 -11.58
N ILE A 19 36.10 -33.78 -11.40
CA ILE A 19 35.55 -34.42 -10.18
C ILE A 19 36.10 -35.84 -10.02
N ALA A 20 36.10 -36.64 -11.08
CA ALA A 20 36.59 -38.02 -11.03
C ALA A 20 38.08 -38.08 -10.61
N LEU A 21 38.92 -37.20 -11.15
CA LEU A 21 40.33 -37.11 -10.77
C LEU A 21 40.52 -36.64 -9.33
N ARG A 22 39.77 -35.62 -8.90
CA ARG A 22 39.88 -35.11 -7.53
C ARG A 22 39.45 -36.16 -6.49
N LEU A 23 38.38 -36.90 -6.77
CA LEU A 23 37.92 -37.97 -5.88
C LEU A 23 38.94 -39.11 -5.79
N ALA A 24 39.60 -39.45 -6.91
CA ALA A 24 40.70 -40.41 -6.89
C ALA A 24 41.87 -39.94 -5.99
N GLU A 25 42.25 -38.65 -6.07
CA GLU A 25 43.26 -38.05 -5.19
C GLU A 25 42.85 -38.11 -3.71
N ASP A 26 41.57 -37.85 -3.42
CA ASP A 26 41.00 -37.91 -2.06
C ASP A 26 40.78 -39.34 -1.55
N GLY A 27 41.18 -40.35 -2.33
CA GLY A 27 41.27 -41.74 -1.89
C GLY A 27 40.13 -42.65 -2.35
N PHE A 28 39.21 -42.18 -3.19
CA PHE A 28 38.07 -42.97 -3.67
C PHE A 28 38.45 -43.94 -4.79
N GLN A 29 37.72 -45.05 -4.88
CA GLN A 29 37.57 -45.82 -6.12
C GLN A 29 36.50 -45.16 -6.98
N ALA A 30 36.66 -45.19 -8.31
CA ALA A 30 35.79 -44.44 -9.21
C ALA A 30 35.07 -45.37 -10.20
N ALA A 31 33.75 -45.27 -10.28
CA ALA A 31 32.99 -45.68 -11.45
C ALA A 31 32.77 -44.43 -12.31
N ILE A 32 33.20 -44.48 -13.56
CA ILE A 32 33.10 -43.37 -14.50
C ILE A 32 32.10 -43.72 -15.60
N ASN A 33 31.13 -42.84 -15.81
CA ASN A 33 30.07 -42.98 -16.78
C ASN A 33 30.07 -41.82 -17.77
N ASP A 34 29.77 -42.14 -19.02
CA ASP A 34 29.33 -41.22 -20.06
C ASP A 34 28.61 -42.06 -21.14
N LEU A 35 28.13 -41.41 -22.20
CA LEU A 35 27.57 -42.11 -23.37
C LEU A 35 28.61 -43.04 -24.00
N ALA A 36 28.17 -44.16 -24.58
CA ALA A 36 29.05 -45.13 -25.23
C ALA A 36 29.93 -44.53 -26.34
N SER A 37 29.48 -43.44 -26.97
CA SER A 37 30.27 -42.68 -27.96
C SER A 37 31.53 -42.01 -27.38
N GLN A 38 31.66 -41.91 -26.05
CA GLN A 38 32.80 -41.30 -25.35
C GLN A 38 33.79 -42.32 -24.78
N ASP A 39 33.67 -43.61 -25.14
CA ASP A 39 34.47 -44.72 -24.60
C ASP A 39 36.00 -44.47 -24.64
N ALA A 40 36.51 -43.86 -25.70
CA ALA A 40 37.93 -43.52 -25.81
C ALA A 40 38.39 -42.58 -24.69
N ARG A 41 37.60 -41.54 -24.38
CA ARG A 41 37.90 -40.56 -23.32
C ARG A 41 37.72 -41.16 -21.93
N LEU A 42 36.75 -42.06 -21.76
CA LEU A 42 36.57 -42.81 -20.52
C LEU A 42 37.78 -43.72 -20.24
N LYS A 43 38.35 -44.37 -21.27
CA LYS A 43 39.57 -45.18 -21.13
C LYS A 43 40.80 -44.37 -20.77
N GLU A 44 40.96 -43.17 -21.35
CA GLU A 44 42.01 -42.23 -20.94
C GLU A 44 41.87 -41.83 -19.46
N LEU A 45 40.68 -41.44 -19.03
CA LEU A 45 40.41 -41.08 -17.64
C LEU A 45 40.60 -42.27 -16.67
N GLN A 46 40.17 -43.47 -17.07
CA GLN A 46 40.38 -44.70 -16.29
C GLN A 46 41.87 -44.92 -16.05
N HIS A 47 42.67 -44.84 -17.12
CA HIS A 47 44.12 -45.02 -17.03
C HIS A 47 44.77 -43.99 -16.10
N GLU A 48 44.37 -42.72 -16.16
CA GLU A 48 44.87 -41.68 -15.26
C GLU A 48 44.54 -41.92 -13.79
N ILE A 49 43.33 -42.41 -13.50
CA ILE A 49 42.89 -42.75 -12.14
C ILE A 49 43.66 -43.97 -11.62
N GLU A 50 43.91 -44.97 -12.47
CA GLU A 50 44.66 -46.18 -12.13
C GLU A 50 46.15 -45.89 -11.87
N LEU A 51 46.76 -44.95 -12.61
CA LEU A 51 48.12 -44.47 -12.33
C LEU A 51 48.25 -43.82 -10.94
N LYS A 52 47.16 -43.28 -10.39
CA LYS A 52 47.11 -42.76 -9.00
C LYS A 52 46.89 -43.86 -7.95
N GLY A 53 46.95 -45.13 -8.34
CA GLY A 53 46.79 -46.29 -7.46
C GLY A 53 45.35 -46.52 -7.00
N LYS A 54 44.35 -46.00 -7.73
CA LYS A 54 42.92 -46.17 -7.43
C LYS A 54 42.26 -47.07 -8.46
N ARG A 55 41.36 -47.93 -7.98
CA ARG A 55 40.57 -48.80 -8.86
C ARG A 55 39.52 -47.95 -9.59
N CYS A 56 39.44 -48.11 -10.91
CA CYS A 56 38.47 -47.40 -11.74
C CYS A 56 37.74 -48.37 -12.67
N ILE A 57 36.43 -48.21 -12.87
CA ILE A 57 35.64 -48.96 -13.85
C ILE A 57 34.87 -48.02 -14.78
N ILE A 58 34.70 -48.43 -16.02
CA ILE A 58 33.91 -47.70 -17.02
C ILE A 58 32.52 -48.31 -17.09
N LEU A 59 31.49 -47.47 -17.01
CA LEU A 59 30.09 -47.87 -17.11
C LEU A 59 29.37 -46.99 -18.14
N PRO A 60 29.42 -47.34 -19.44
CA PRO A 60 28.70 -46.60 -20.47
C PRO A 60 27.18 -46.74 -20.25
N ALA A 61 26.48 -45.63 -20.12
CA ALA A 61 25.02 -45.59 -19.94
C ALA A 61 24.49 -44.20 -20.28
N ASP A 62 23.32 -44.15 -20.91
CA ASP A 62 22.53 -42.93 -21.05
C ASP A 62 21.76 -42.67 -19.76
N VAL A 63 22.12 -41.58 -19.06
CA VAL A 63 21.49 -41.20 -17.79
C VAL A 63 20.03 -40.77 -17.92
N SER A 64 19.52 -40.59 -19.15
CA SER A 64 18.09 -40.39 -19.42
C SER A 64 17.29 -41.70 -19.46
N SER A 65 17.96 -42.85 -19.51
CA SER A 65 17.33 -44.18 -19.52
C SER A 65 17.33 -44.81 -18.12
N GLU A 66 16.15 -45.01 -17.54
CA GLU A 66 16.00 -45.58 -16.20
C GLU A 66 16.61 -46.98 -16.07
N ASP A 67 16.42 -47.83 -17.08
CA ASP A 67 16.96 -49.19 -17.11
C ASP A 67 18.50 -49.21 -17.16
N GLU A 68 19.10 -48.26 -17.89
CA GLU A 68 20.55 -48.14 -17.98
C GLU A 68 21.15 -47.56 -16.71
N VAL A 69 20.50 -46.58 -16.08
CA VAL A 69 20.91 -46.04 -14.78
C VAL A 69 20.81 -47.11 -13.69
N ALA A 70 19.74 -47.91 -13.66
CA ALA A 70 19.59 -49.00 -12.71
C ALA A 70 20.69 -50.04 -12.86
N LYS A 71 21.01 -50.46 -14.09
CA LYS A 71 22.12 -51.38 -14.38
C LYS A 71 23.48 -50.77 -14.02
N MET A 72 23.72 -49.50 -14.34
CA MET A 72 24.95 -48.79 -14.00
C MET A 72 25.17 -48.76 -12.48
N MET A 73 24.13 -48.44 -11.71
CA MET A 73 24.19 -48.43 -10.24
C MET A 73 24.47 -49.83 -9.68
N GLN A 74 23.77 -50.86 -10.17
CA GLN A 74 23.99 -52.26 -9.77
C GLN A 74 25.42 -52.71 -10.08
N ASN A 75 25.93 -52.43 -11.28
CA ASN A 75 27.28 -52.79 -11.70
C ASN A 75 28.35 -52.07 -10.87
N THR A 76 28.11 -50.79 -10.52
CA THR A 76 29.00 -50.04 -9.62
C THR A 76 29.12 -50.75 -8.27
N VAL A 77 27.98 -51.10 -7.68
CA VAL A 77 27.94 -51.79 -6.37
C VAL A 77 28.61 -53.15 -6.44
N GLN A 78 28.33 -53.91 -7.50
CA GLN A 78 28.89 -55.25 -7.70
C GLN A 78 30.42 -55.22 -7.87
N MET A 79 30.95 -54.25 -8.62
CA MET A 79 32.36 -54.23 -9.03
C MET A 79 33.26 -53.48 -8.04
N LEU A 80 32.79 -52.40 -7.42
CA LEU A 80 33.58 -51.53 -6.53
C LEU A 80 33.12 -51.56 -5.06
N GLY A 81 32.07 -52.31 -4.71
CA GLY A 81 31.50 -52.34 -3.36
C GLY A 81 30.40 -51.30 -3.14
N GLY A 82 29.88 -51.21 -1.91
CA GLY A 82 28.68 -50.42 -1.60
C GLY A 82 28.77 -48.94 -2.00
N LEU A 83 27.74 -48.45 -2.70
CA LEU A 83 27.42 -47.03 -2.78
C LEU A 83 26.59 -46.67 -1.54
N ASP A 84 26.98 -45.63 -0.82
CA ASP A 84 26.19 -45.17 0.33
C ASP A 84 24.82 -44.68 -0.15
N SER A 85 23.79 -45.50 0.08
CA SER A 85 22.37 -45.35 -0.33
C SER A 85 21.97 -45.88 -1.73
N PRO A 86 21.95 -47.21 -1.96
CA PRO A 86 21.59 -47.81 -3.25
C PRO A 86 20.08 -47.80 -3.58
N GLN A 87 19.18 -47.50 -2.64
CA GLN A 87 17.73 -47.75 -2.80
C GLN A 87 16.84 -46.51 -2.97
N THR A 88 17.41 -45.31 -2.91
CA THR A 88 16.68 -44.03 -3.02
C THR A 88 17.11 -43.07 -4.16
N PRO A 89 18.09 -43.35 -5.05
CA PRO A 89 18.45 -42.44 -6.13
C PRO A 89 17.28 -42.14 -7.08
N ALA A 90 16.58 -43.16 -7.60
CA ALA A 90 15.45 -42.96 -8.50
C ALA A 90 14.31 -42.17 -7.84
N TYR A 91 14.00 -42.49 -6.57
CA TYR A 91 13.03 -41.74 -5.78
C TYR A 91 13.46 -40.28 -5.61
N SER A 92 14.71 -40.02 -5.23
CA SER A 92 15.25 -38.67 -5.06
C SER A 92 15.23 -37.88 -6.38
N VAL A 93 15.67 -38.48 -7.49
CA VAL A 93 15.65 -37.87 -8.83
C VAL A 93 14.22 -37.51 -9.24
N SER A 94 13.24 -38.40 -9.03
CA SER A 94 11.83 -38.11 -9.35
C SER A 94 11.29 -36.91 -8.57
N LYS A 95 11.67 -36.74 -7.29
CA LYS A 95 11.25 -35.59 -6.48
C LYS A 95 11.92 -34.28 -6.94
N TRP A 96 13.18 -34.34 -7.38
CA TRP A 96 13.85 -33.21 -8.00
C TRP A 96 13.25 -32.84 -9.36
N ALA A 97 12.82 -33.81 -10.16
CA ALA A 97 12.12 -33.58 -11.42
C ALA A 97 10.79 -32.84 -11.22
N ILE A 98 10.01 -33.20 -10.20
CA ILE A 98 8.77 -32.47 -9.85
C ILE A 98 9.06 -31.01 -9.46
N ARG A 99 10.16 -30.76 -8.75
CA ARG A 99 10.58 -29.38 -8.42
C ARG A 99 10.89 -28.57 -9.67
N GLY A 100 11.64 -29.14 -10.62
CA GLY A 100 11.93 -28.50 -11.91
C GLY A 100 10.67 -28.25 -12.74
N LEU A 101 9.78 -29.25 -12.82
CA LEU A 101 8.49 -29.14 -13.52
C LEU A 101 7.60 -28.03 -12.94
N THR A 102 7.57 -27.90 -11.61
CA THR A 102 6.81 -26.85 -10.92
C THR A 102 7.30 -25.47 -11.32
N GLN A 103 8.62 -25.26 -11.36
CA GLN A 103 9.21 -23.97 -11.73
C GLN A 103 8.88 -23.59 -13.17
N VAL A 104 9.03 -24.52 -14.11
CA VAL A 104 8.71 -24.28 -15.53
C VAL A 104 7.21 -24.04 -15.72
N SER A 105 6.36 -24.88 -15.13
CA SER A 105 4.89 -24.76 -15.25
C SER A 105 4.36 -23.48 -14.62
N ALA A 106 4.93 -23.04 -13.49
CA ALA A 106 4.56 -21.78 -12.86
C ALA A 106 4.83 -20.59 -13.77
N MET A 107 5.95 -20.60 -14.53
CA MET A 107 6.28 -19.56 -15.48
C MET A 107 5.36 -19.57 -16.70
N ASP A 108 5.09 -20.75 -17.26
CA ASP A 108 4.26 -20.91 -18.48
C ASP A 108 2.78 -20.55 -18.23
N LEU A 109 2.27 -20.87 -17.05
CA LEU A 109 0.86 -20.71 -16.70
C LEU A 109 0.53 -19.38 -16.01
N ALA A 110 1.54 -18.59 -15.61
CA ALA A 110 1.36 -17.29 -14.97
C ALA A 110 0.50 -16.33 -15.80
N GLN A 111 0.67 -16.32 -17.14
CA GLN A 111 -0.12 -15.50 -18.06
C GLN A 111 -1.63 -15.82 -18.04
N HIS A 112 -1.99 -17.01 -17.56
CA HIS A 112 -3.37 -17.47 -17.43
C HIS A 112 -3.92 -17.29 -16.02
N GLY A 113 -3.17 -16.65 -15.11
CA GLY A 113 -3.56 -16.46 -13.71
C GLY A 113 -3.58 -17.75 -12.90
N ILE A 114 -2.87 -18.80 -13.33
CA ILE A 114 -2.81 -20.08 -12.64
C ILE A 114 -1.51 -20.16 -11.84
N THR A 115 -1.62 -20.35 -10.53
CA THR A 115 -0.48 -20.61 -9.65
C THR A 115 -0.14 -22.10 -9.65
N VAL A 116 1.15 -22.44 -9.66
CA VAL A 116 1.62 -23.83 -9.59
C VAL A 116 2.53 -23.97 -8.39
N ASN A 117 2.13 -24.84 -7.46
CA ASN A 117 2.84 -25.07 -6.21
C ASN A 117 3.17 -26.56 -6.06
N ALA A 118 4.36 -26.87 -5.55
CA ALA A 118 4.72 -28.21 -5.10
C ALA A 118 4.95 -28.21 -3.59
N TYR A 119 4.30 -29.15 -2.91
CA TYR A 119 4.46 -29.36 -1.47
C TYR A 119 5.20 -30.68 -1.24
N CYS A 120 6.26 -30.60 -0.42
CA CYS A 120 7.14 -31.74 -0.12
C CYS A 120 7.04 -32.05 1.38
N PRO A 121 5.98 -32.72 1.84
CA PRO A 121 5.82 -33.01 3.25
C PRO A 121 6.90 -34.00 3.71
N GLY A 122 7.21 -33.96 5.00
CA GLY A 122 8.01 -34.97 5.67
C GLY A 122 7.24 -36.29 5.81
N MET A 123 7.58 -37.11 6.80
CA MET A 123 6.82 -38.34 7.05
C MET A 123 5.43 -38.02 7.62
N VAL A 124 4.39 -38.23 6.81
CA VAL A 124 2.98 -38.03 7.18
C VAL A 124 2.35 -39.39 7.49
N ARG A 125 1.71 -39.51 8.66
CA ARG A 125 1.01 -40.74 9.05
C ARG A 125 -0.23 -40.94 8.17
N THR A 126 -0.18 -41.96 7.31
CA THR A 126 -1.22 -42.31 6.33
C THR A 126 -1.26 -43.84 6.17
N ASP A 127 -2.34 -44.39 5.63
CA ASP A 127 -2.52 -45.84 5.39
C ASP A 127 -1.40 -46.45 4.53
N MET A 128 -0.82 -45.64 3.64
CA MET A 128 0.36 -46.02 2.85
C MET A 128 1.54 -46.40 3.76
N TRP A 129 1.77 -45.65 4.83
CA TRP A 129 2.84 -45.93 5.78
C TRP A 129 2.56 -47.15 6.66
N GLU A 130 1.30 -47.53 6.88
CA GLU A 130 0.98 -48.79 7.58
C GLU A 130 1.39 -50.02 6.76
N THR A 131 1.23 -49.94 5.45
CA THR A 131 1.65 -50.99 4.51
C THR A 131 3.17 -51.05 4.40
N ILE A 132 3.83 -49.89 4.28
CA ILE A 132 5.29 -49.78 4.23
C ILE A 132 5.91 -50.27 5.55
N ASP A 133 5.37 -49.85 6.69
CA ASP A 133 5.82 -50.31 8.01
C ASP A 133 5.65 -51.81 8.15
N SER A 134 4.52 -52.39 7.76
CA SER A 134 4.31 -53.85 7.86
C SER A 134 5.39 -54.62 7.09
N ASN A 135 5.69 -54.20 5.86
CA ASN A 135 6.71 -54.83 5.02
C ASN A 135 8.14 -54.64 5.59
N LEU A 136 8.46 -53.45 6.10
CA LEU A 136 9.77 -53.16 6.69
C LEU A 136 9.95 -53.87 8.03
N SER A 137 8.93 -53.87 8.88
CA SER A 137 8.91 -54.54 10.18
C SER A 137 9.12 -56.05 10.02
N THR A 138 8.48 -56.68 9.02
CA THR A 138 8.73 -58.09 8.67
C THR A 138 10.15 -58.32 8.18
N LYS A 139 10.69 -57.47 7.29
CA LYS A 139 12.08 -57.60 6.80
C LYS A 139 13.13 -57.35 7.88
N MET A 140 12.84 -56.50 8.85
CA MET A 140 13.78 -56.09 9.90
C MET A 140 13.62 -56.91 11.19
N GLY A 141 12.63 -57.80 11.27
CA GLY A 141 12.37 -58.62 12.45
C GLY A 141 11.92 -57.83 13.68
N ILE A 142 11.24 -56.69 13.48
CA ILE A 142 10.75 -55.81 14.56
C ILE A 142 9.22 -55.79 14.61
N PRO A 143 8.60 -55.49 15.77
CA PRO A 143 7.14 -55.42 15.88
C PRO A 143 6.53 -54.40 14.91
N LYS A 144 5.34 -54.70 14.38
CA LYS A 144 4.58 -53.78 13.52
C LYS A 144 4.33 -52.45 14.24
N GLY A 145 4.56 -51.34 13.56
CA GLY A 145 4.51 -49.97 14.05
C GLY A 145 5.88 -49.39 14.43
N MET A 146 6.86 -50.23 14.76
CA MET A 146 8.17 -49.79 15.25
C MET A 146 9.10 -49.26 14.15
N ALA A 147 8.90 -49.68 12.89
CA ALA A 147 9.76 -49.23 11.79
C ALA A 147 9.52 -47.75 11.47
N PHE A 148 8.24 -47.35 11.42
CA PHE A 148 7.83 -45.96 11.21
C PHE A 148 8.28 -45.07 12.37
N GLU A 149 8.08 -45.50 13.62
CA GLU A 149 8.48 -44.71 14.79
C GLU A 149 9.99 -44.50 14.87
N LYS A 150 10.79 -45.55 14.65
CA LYS A 150 12.25 -45.42 14.57
C LYS A 150 12.69 -44.52 13.42
N ALA A 151 12.00 -44.55 12.28
CA ALA A 151 12.30 -43.67 11.16
C ALA A 151 12.00 -42.21 11.47
N VAL A 152 10.87 -41.93 12.14
CA VAL A 152 10.51 -40.58 12.61
C VAL A 152 11.54 -40.09 13.64
N GLU A 153 11.89 -40.92 14.61
CA GLU A 153 12.86 -40.59 15.66
C GLU A 153 14.26 -40.33 15.09
N SER A 154 14.69 -41.10 14.09
CA SER A 154 16.04 -40.95 13.52
C SER A 154 16.14 -39.89 12.41
N ARG A 155 15.09 -39.66 11.63
CA ARG A 155 15.15 -38.84 10.39
C ARG A 155 14.38 -37.54 10.44
N ILE A 156 13.44 -37.36 11.37
CA ILE A 156 12.66 -36.12 11.49
C ILE A 156 13.22 -35.30 12.66
N ALA A 157 13.58 -34.05 12.40
CA ALA A 157 14.21 -33.17 13.40
C ALA A 157 13.30 -32.91 14.61
N SER A 158 11.99 -32.73 14.39
CA SER A 158 11.00 -32.50 15.45
C SER A 158 10.63 -33.77 16.24
N LYS A 159 11.16 -34.93 15.84
CA LYS A 159 10.82 -36.25 16.43
C LYS A 159 9.33 -36.58 16.43
N ARG A 160 8.53 -35.87 15.61
CA ARG A 160 7.09 -36.04 15.45
C ARG A 160 6.75 -36.27 13.98
N ALA A 161 5.91 -37.27 13.70
CA ALA A 161 5.32 -37.45 12.37
C ALA A 161 4.24 -36.38 12.13
N GLN A 162 4.12 -35.91 10.90
CA GLN A 162 3.04 -35.02 10.50
C GLN A 162 1.73 -35.82 10.37
N THR A 163 0.58 -35.17 10.58
CA THR A 163 -0.74 -35.72 10.25
C THR A 163 -1.24 -35.15 8.91
N PRO A 164 -2.25 -35.77 8.27
CA PRO A 164 -2.89 -35.18 7.10
C PRO A 164 -3.40 -33.75 7.35
N GLU A 165 -3.88 -33.46 8.56
CA GLU A 165 -4.38 -32.14 8.97
C GLU A 165 -3.25 -31.10 8.97
N ASP A 166 -2.06 -31.45 9.48
CA ASP A 166 -0.85 -30.60 9.45
C ASP A 166 -0.51 -30.13 8.00
N ILE A 167 -0.84 -30.94 6.99
CA ILE A 167 -0.55 -30.65 5.57
C ILE A 167 -1.74 -29.95 4.90
N SER A 168 -2.97 -30.38 5.20
CA SER A 168 -4.19 -29.84 4.57
C SER A 168 -4.37 -28.34 4.84
N GLY A 169 -4.05 -27.86 6.05
CA GLY A 169 -4.10 -26.44 6.38
C GLY A 169 -3.10 -25.61 5.57
N LEU A 170 -1.89 -26.12 5.38
CA LEU A 170 -0.85 -25.48 4.55
C LEU A 170 -1.27 -25.44 3.06
N VAL A 171 -1.80 -26.54 2.54
CA VAL A 171 -2.26 -26.61 1.14
C VAL A 171 -3.46 -25.70 0.93
N SER A 172 -4.41 -25.67 1.88
CA SER A 172 -5.55 -24.75 1.86
C SER A 172 -5.13 -23.29 1.97
N PHE A 173 -4.09 -22.97 2.74
CA PHE A 173 -3.52 -21.62 2.81
C PHE A 173 -2.93 -21.22 1.46
N LEU A 174 -2.03 -22.05 0.89
CA LEU A 174 -1.32 -21.75 -0.38
C LEU A 174 -2.22 -21.77 -1.62
N ALA A 175 -3.36 -22.46 -1.58
CA ALA A 175 -4.35 -22.50 -2.65
C ALA A 175 -5.55 -21.59 -2.38
N GLY A 176 -5.64 -21.01 -1.19
CA GLY A 176 -6.76 -20.22 -0.73
C GLY A 176 -6.44 -18.74 -0.61
N LYS A 177 -7.49 -17.94 -0.46
CA LYS A 177 -7.44 -16.48 -0.43
C LYS A 177 -6.52 -15.87 0.62
N ASP A 178 -6.22 -16.64 1.68
CA ASP A 178 -5.34 -16.21 2.76
C ASP A 178 -3.88 -16.07 2.30
N SER A 179 -3.50 -16.68 1.17
CA SER A 179 -2.21 -16.47 0.50
C SER A 179 -2.23 -15.41 -0.60
N ASP A 180 -3.41 -14.93 -1.01
CA ASP A 180 -3.57 -13.88 -2.04
C ASP A 180 -2.93 -12.54 -1.59
N GLN A 181 -2.71 -12.40 -0.29
CA GLN A 181 -2.18 -11.22 0.39
C GLN A 181 -0.65 -11.19 0.54
N ILE A 182 0.09 -11.82 -0.36
CA ILE A 182 1.47 -11.38 -0.62
C ILE A 182 1.44 -10.09 -1.47
N THR A 183 0.72 -9.05 -1.02
CA THR A 183 0.94 -7.68 -1.50
C THR A 183 1.97 -7.06 -0.59
N GLU A 184 3.21 -7.22 -1.00
CA GLU A 184 4.35 -6.57 -0.40
C GLU A 184 4.29 -5.10 -0.78
N TRP A 185 4.30 -4.21 0.21
CA TRP A 185 4.73 -2.84 -0.07
C TRP A 185 6.21 -2.90 -0.44
N LYS A 186 6.52 -2.72 -1.72
CA LYS A 186 7.89 -2.78 -2.25
C LYS A 186 8.66 -1.51 -1.88
N GLU A 187 7.97 -0.39 -1.87
CA GLU A 187 8.54 0.94 -1.76
C GLU A 187 8.20 1.58 -0.42
N PHE A 188 9.12 2.39 0.13
CA PHE A 188 8.83 3.19 1.32
C PHE A 188 7.70 4.21 1.05
N TYR A 189 7.66 4.76 -0.16
CA TYR A 189 6.54 5.55 -0.67
C TYR A 189 5.89 4.82 -1.84
N SER A 190 4.83 4.09 -1.55
CA SER A 190 4.11 3.28 -2.51
C SER A 190 3.58 4.08 -3.70
N SER A 191 3.71 3.51 -4.89
CA SER A 191 3.17 4.08 -6.12
C SER A 191 1.64 4.11 -6.16
N ALA A 192 1.07 4.91 -7.05
CA ALA A 192 -0.39 4.97 -7.22
C ALA A 192 -0.99 3.61 -7.60
N THR A 193 -0.30 2.82 -8.43
CA THR A 193 -0.72 1.47 -8.84
C THR A 193 -0.74 0.52 -7.65
N GLU A 194 0.32 0.52 -6.83
CA GLU A 194 0.40 -0.36 -5.65
C GLU A 194 -0.69 -0.02 -4.61
N ILE A 195 -0.98 1.28 -4.41
CA ILE A 195 -2.09 1.72 -3.55
C ILE A 195 -3.44 1.28 -4.14
N GLN A 196 -3.63 1.38 -5.45
CA GLN A 196 -4.85 0.94 -6.12
C GLN A 196 -5.06 -0.57 -5.92
N ASP A 197 -4.03 -1.38 -6.13
CA ASP A 197 -4.08 -2.84 -5.95
C ASP A 197 -4.45 -3.20 -4.51
N TYR A 198 -3.84 -2.53 -3.53
CA TYR A 198 -4.17 -2.69 -2.11
C TYR A 198 -5.66 -2.40 -1.82
N LEU A 199 -6.22 -1.33 -2.38
CA LEU A 199 -7.64 -0.99 -2.17
C LEU A 199 -8.58 -1.99 -2.83
N HIS A 200 -8.26 -2.48 -4.04
CA HIS A 200 -9.01 -3.56 -4.69
C HIS A 200 -9.04 -4.82 -3.85
N GLN A 201 -7.93 -5.11 -3.18
CA GLN A 201 -7.82 -6.26 -2.32
C GLN A 201 -8.64 -6.12 -1.03
N CYS A 202 -8.61 -4.96 -0.39
CA CYS A 202 -9.52 -4.65 0.71
C CYS A 202 -10.99 -4.85 0.30
N CYS A 203 -11.37 -4.38 -0.90
CA CYS A 203 -12.73 -4.58 -1.41
C CYS A 203 -13.09 -6.06 -1.60
N GLY A 204 -12.14 -6.87 -2.08
CA GLY A 204 -12.34 -8.32 -2.24
C GLY A 204 -12.49 -9.04 -0.90
N LYS A 205 -11.62 -8.74 0.06
CA LYS A 205 -11.62 -9.36 1.39
C LYS A 205 -12.91 -9.08 2.17
N GLU A 206 -13.38 -7.84 2.10
CA GLU A 206 -14.58 -7.38 2.81
C GLU A 206 -15.87 -7.57 1.97
N ASN A 207 -15.80 -8.28 0.83
CA ASN A 207 -16.92 -8.54 -0.08
C ASN A 207 -17.70 -7.28 -0.51
N LEU A 208 -16.99 -6.17 -0.75
CA LEU A 208 -17.63 -4.86 -1.00
C LEU A 208 -18.09 -4.68 -2.45
N TYR A 209 -17.59 -5.49 -3.39
CA TYR A 209 -17.88 -5.31 -4.81
C TYR A 209 -19.37 -5.37 -5.16
N ASP A 210 -20.14 -6.21 -4.46
CA ASP A 210 -21.59 -6.32 -4.70
C ASP A 210 -22.35 -5.06 -4.23
N ALA A 211 -21.84 -4.39 -3.20
CA ALA A 211 -22.39 -3.16 -2.64
C ALA A 211 -21.95 -1.90 -3.41
N ILE A 212 -20.78 -1.91 -4.06
CA ILE A 212 -20.25 -0.75 -4.79
C ILE A 212 -20.81 -0.71 -6.22
N LYS A 213 -21.60 0.32 -6.53
CA LYS A 213 -22.09 0.58 -7.90
C LYS A 213 -21.24 1.64 -8.58
N THR A 214 -20.27 1.21 -9.40
CA THR A 214 -19.48 2.12 -10.24
C THR A 214 -20.29 2.63 -11.44
N SER A 215 -19.87 3.72 -12.07
CA SER A 215 -20.62 4.36 -13.18
C SER A 215 -22.03 4.83 -12.80
N HIS A 216 -22.30 5.01 -11.50
CA HIS A 216 -23.55 5.55 -10.99
C HIS A 216 -23.26 6.88 -10.32
N ARG A 217 -23.69 7.97 -10.95
CA ARG A 217 -23.51 9.32 -10.42
C ARG A 217 -24.79 9.75 -9.69
N VAL A 218 -24.68 10.05 -8.40
CA VAL A 218 -25.73 10.77 -7.68
C VAL A 218 -25.70 12.22 -8.17
N ASP A 219 -26.83 12.74 -8.62
CA ASP A 219 -26.95 14.12 -9.13
C ASP A 219 -27.98 14.96 -8.35
N HIS A 220 -28.63 14.38 -7.34
CA HIS A 220 -29.54 15.06 -6.43
C HIS A 220 -29.73 14.24 -5.15
N ALA A 221 -29.80 14.91 -3.99
CA ALA A 221 -30.25 14.33 -2.72
C ALA A 221 -31.14 15.33 -1.96
N GLU A 222 -32.29 14.87 -1.47
CA GLU A 222 -33.24 15.70 -0.73
C GLU A 222 -33.78 14.99 0.51
N TRP A 223 -33.78 15.67 1.65
CA TRP A 223 -34.28 15.16 2.92
C TRP A 223 -35.81 15.26 3.02
N ASN A 224 -36.46 14.15 3.34
CA ASN A 224 -37.88 14.11 3.68
C ASN A 224 -38.08 13.99 5.20
N ASP A 225 -38.50 15.08 5.85
CA ASP A 225 -38.71 15.09 7.31
C ASP A 225 -39.84 14.18 7.80
N SER A 226 -40.88 14.00 6.98
CA SER A 226 -42.02 13.18 7.37
C SER A 226 -41.64 11.70 7.47
N GLU A 227 -40.91 11.22 6.46
CA GLU A 227 -40.45 9.83 6.35
C GLU A 227 -39.15 9.57 7.11
N GLY A 228 -38.29 10.57 7.27
CA GLY A 228 -36.97 10.43 7.90
C GLY A 228 -35.95 9.76 6.99
N VAL A 229 -35.99 10.06 5.69
CA VAL A 229 -35.10 9.48 4.66
C VAL A 229 -34.58 10.56 3.71
N TRP A 230 -33.42 10.29 3.12
CA TRP A 230 -32.91 10.97 1.94
C TRP A 230 -33.46 10.31 0.69
N SER A 231 -34.08 11.09 -0.18
CA SER A 231 -34.43 10.68 -1.55
C SER A 231 -33.27 11.04 -2.48
N LEU A 232 -32.85 10.08 -3.29
CA LEU A 232 -31.70 10.19 -4.19
C LEU A 232 -32.14 10.09 -5.64
N ARG A 233 -31.46 10.83 -6.50
CA ARG A 233 -31.53 10.68 -7.95
C ARG A 233 -30.17 10.26 -8.48
N ILE A 234 -30.18 9.19 -9.25
CA ILE A 234 -28.97 8.51 -9.70
C ILE A 234 -29.03 8.36 -11.21
N VAL A 235 -27.92 8.68 -11.87
CA VAL A 235 -27.70 8.50 -13.31
C VAL A 235 -26.71 7.36 -13.51
N ASP A 236 -27.12 6.33 -14.24
CA ASP A 236 -26.19 5.33 -14.78
C ASP A 236 -25.48 5.94 -16.00
N GLU A 237 -24.19 6.25 -15.86
CA GLU A 237 -23.36 6.89 -16.88
C GLU A 237 -23.15 6.01 -18.11
N LYS A 238 -23.35 4.69 -18.02
CA LYS A 238 -23.22 3.79 -19.17
C LYS A 238 -24.45 3.81 -20.07
N SER A 239 -25.64 3.79 -19.47
CA SER A 239 -26.90 3.77 -20.21
C SER A 239 -27.53 5.16 -20.40
N GLY A 240 -27.10 6.14 -19.63
CA GLY A 240 -27.73 7.46 -19.51
C GLY A 240 -29.06 7.43 -18.76
N LYS A 241 -29.48 6.28 -18.22
CA LYS A 241 -30.77 6.15 -17.55
C LYS A 241 -30.71 6.74 -16.14
N GLN A 242 -31.74 7.51 -15.81
CA GLN A 242 -31.96 8.03 -14.47
C GLN A 242 -32.95 7.17 -13.69
N PHE A 243 -32.69 6.96 -12.40
CA PHE A 243 -33.62 6.31 -11.46
C PHE A 243 -33.54 6.94 -10.07
N HIS A 244 -34.46 6.55 -9.19
CA HIS A 244 -34.53 7.05 -7.81
C HIS A 244 -34.21 5.93 -6.83
N ASP A 245 -33.58 6.29 -5.72
CA ASP A 245 -33.30 5.41 -4.59
C ASP A 245 -33.47 6.21 -3.29
N TYR A 246 -33.37 5.58 -2.13
CA TYR A 246 -33.46 6.27 -0.84
C TYR A 246 -32.55 5.65 0.22
N CYS A 247 -32.21 6.45 1.24
CA CYS A 247 -31.46 5.95 2.39
C CYS A 247 -31.86 6.68 3.68
N HIS A 248 -31.71 6.00 4.82
CA HIS A 248 -31.94 6.63 6.14
C HIS A 248 -30.78 7.55 6.54
N PHE A 249 -29.56 7.19 6.14
CA PHE A 249 -28.32 7.91 6.39
C PHE A 249 -27.57 8.11 5.07
N LEU A 250 -27.15 9.35 4.81
CA LEU A 250 -26.37 9.70 3.63
C LEU A 250 -24.93 10.00 4.07
N LEU A 251 -24.00 9.15 3.66
CA LEU A 251 -22.58 9.26 4.00
C LEU A 251 -21.80 9.76 2.78
N ASP A 252 -21.38 11.02 2.81
CA ASP A 252 -20.59 11.65 1.74
C ASP A 252 -19.09 11.31 1.90
N GLY A 253 -18.63 10.39 1.06
CA GLY A 253 -17.23 9.99 0.91
C GLY A 253 -16.55 10.57 -0.34
N MET A 254 -17.06 11.65 -0.94
CA MET A 254 -16.54 12.16 -2.23
C MET A 254 -15.12 12.72 -2.15
N GLY A 255 -14.60 13.00 -0.96
CA GLY A 255 -13.25 13.50 -0.72
C GLY A 255 -13.00 14.94 -1.21
N ILE A 256 -11.82 15.49 -0.89
CA ILE A 256 -11.50 16.91 -1.14
C ILE A 256 -10.71 17.10 -2.46
N PRO A 257 -9.41 16.78 -2.57
CA PRO A 257 -8.66 17.05 -3.80
C PRO A 257 -8.85 15.94 -4.84
N ASN A 258 -10.03 15.85 -5.46
CA ASN A 258 -10.23 14.97 -6.62
C ASN A 258 -11.14 15.56 -7.72
N ASN A 259 -11.92 16.60 -7.43
CA ASN A 259 -12.66 17.33 -8.45
C ASN A 259 -11.75 18.34 -9.14
N TRP A 260 -11.17 18.00 -10.29
CA TRP A 260 -10.22 18.88 -10.97
C TRP A 260 -10.92 19.88 -11.88
N THR A 261 -10.27 21.03 -12.12
CA THR A 261 -10.74 22.06 -13.04
C THR A 261 -9.57 22.60 -13.85
N TRP A 262 -9.83 23.04 -15.09
CA TRP A 262 -8.83 23.74 -15.87
C TRP A 262 -8.45 25.07 -15.18
N PRO A 263 -7.18 25.49 -15.26
CA PRO A 263 -6.80 26.80 -14.74
C PRO A 263 -7.47 27.89 -15.56
N ASP A 264 -7.94 28.92 -14.88
CA ASP A 264 -8.52 30.11 -15.51
C ASP A 264 -7.41 30.96 -16.16
N ILE A 265 -7.01 30.57 -17.37
CA ILE A 265 -5.99 31.23 -18.18
C ILE A 265 -6.64 31.62 -19.52
N PRO A 266 -6.64 32.91 -19.91
CA PRO A 266 -7.18 33.34 -21.19
C PRO A 266 -6.53 32.58 -22.36
N GLY A 267 -7.35 32.08 -23.27
CA GLY A 267 -6.90 31.35 -24.47
C GLY A 267 -6.32 29.96 -24.19
N LEU A 268 -6.48 29.38 -22.99
CA LEU A 268 -5.95 28.04 -22.67
C LEU A 268 -6.31 26.99 -23.73
N HIS A 269 -7.57 27.00 -24.18
CA HIS A 269 -8.10 26.08 -25.19
C HIS A 269 -7.80 26.49 -26.64
N ASP A 270 -7.12 27.62 -26.86
CA ASP A 270 -6.63 28.01 -28.18
C ASP A 270 -5.34 27.24 -28.55
N PHE A 271 -4.70 26.60 -27.58
CA PHE A 271 -3.49 25.80 -27.79
C PHE A 271 -3.75 24.65 -28.75
N SER A 272 -2.89 24.49 -29.76
CA SER A 272 -3.08 23.47 -30.80
C SER A 272 -2.41 22.13 -30.46
N GLY A 273 -1.51 22.10 -29.49
CA GLY A 273 -0.86 20.87 -29.03
C GLY A 273 -1.62 20.15 -27.90
N PRO A 274 -1.07 19.05 -27.36
CA PRO A 274 -1.66 18.36 -26.23
C PRO A 274 -1.78 19.25 -24.98
N LEU A 275 -3.01 19.40 -24.48
CA LEU A 275 -3.33 20.08 -23.23
C LEU A 275 -3.78 19.05 -22.20
N ILE A 276 -2.99 18.85 -21.14
CA ILE A 276 -3.18 17.80 -20.15
C ILE A 276 -3.42 18.42 -18.78
N HIS A 277 -4.44 17.93 -18.06
CA HIS A 277 -4.52 18.16 -16.62
C HIS A 277 -3.98 16.93 -15.88
N SER A 278 -3.17 17.12 -14.84
CA SER A 278 -2.49 16.02 -14.15
C SER A 278 -3.44 14.98 -13.54
N ALA A 279 -4.66 15.38 -13.20
CA ALA A 279 -5.71 14.50 -12.67
C ALA A 279 -6.47 13.70 -13.75
N ASN A 280 -6.26 14.02 -15.04
CA ASN A 280 -6.88 13.35 -16.18
C ASN A 280 -5.81 13.12 -17.27
N TRP A 281 -4.75 12.41 -16.88
CA TRP A 281 -3.62 12.14 -17.74
C TRP A 281 -3.98 11.06 -18.79
N PRO A 282 -3.86 11.33 -20.10
CA PRO A 282 -4.15 10.33 -21.13
C PRO A 282 -3.15 9.18 -21.08
N LYS A 283 -3.62 7.94 -21.13
CA LYS A 283 -2.78 6.73 -21.02
C LYS A 283 -1.77 6.58 -22.16
N ASP A 284 -2.07 7.16 -23.31
CA ASP A 284 -1.34 7.09 -24.56
C ASP A 284 -0.55 8.37 -24.87
N PHE A 285 -0.51 9.34 -23.95
CA PHE A 285 0.27 10.56 -24.14
C PHE A 285 1.77 10.26 -24.04
N ASN A 286 2.47 10.38 -25.18
CA ASN A 286 3.92 10.29 -25.25
C ASN A 286 4.54 11.70 -25.23
N TYR A 287 5.42 11.95 -24.27
CA TYR A 287 6.14 13.22 -24.09
C TYR A 287 7.61 13.17 -24.55
N ASP A 288 8.08 12.04 -25.06
CA ASP A 288 9.46 11.83 -25.49
C ASP A 288 9.86 12.83 -26.57
N GLY A 289 10.98 13.51 -26.37
CA GLY A 289 11.53 14.48 -27.33
C GLY A 289 10.69 15.75 -27.52
N LEU A 290 9.63 15.97 -26.74
CA LEU A 290 8.81 17.17 -26.79
C LEU A 290 9.42 18.33 -25.98
N THR A 291 9.08 19.55 -26.36
CA THR A 291 9.23 20.74 -25.53
C THR A 291 7.97 20.90 -24.70
N VAL A 292 8.04 20.69 -23.38
CA VAL A 292 6.85 20.59 -22.53
C VAL A 292 6.79 21.75 -21.54
N ALA A 293 5.63 22.40 -21.42
CA ALA A 293 5.35 23.31 -20.30
C ALA A 293 4.68 22.57 -19.14
N VAL A 294 5.21 22.69 -17.92
CA VAL A 294 4.53 22.25 -16.69
C VAL A 294 4.13 23.47 -15.87
N ILE A 295 2.82 23.68 -15.73
CA ILE A 295 2.23 24.81 -14.99
C ILE A 295 1.91 24.37 -13.56
N GLY A 296 2.62 24.93 -12.59
CA GLY A 296 2.39 24.73 -11.15
C GLY A 296 3.42 23.82 -10.49
N ASN A 297 3.81 24.19 -9.26
CA ASN A 297 4.81 23.54 -8.42
C ASN A 297 4.22 23.09 -7.06
N GLY A 298 2.96 22.66 -7.07
CA GLY A 298 2.38 21.91 -5.95
C GLY A 298 2.95 20.48 -5.90
N ALA A 299 2.43 19.64 -5.00
CA ALA A 299 2.89 18.25 -4.87
C ALA A 299 2.93 17.50 -6.21
N THR A 300 1.92 17.69 -7.06
CA THR A 300 1.86 17.07 -8.39
C THR A 300 2.96 17.56 -9.33
N GLY A 301 3.20 18.88 -9.40
CA GLY A 301 4.25 19.43 -10.25
C GLY A 301 5.64 18.99 -9.79
N VAL A 302 5.87 18.97 -8.47
CA VAL A 302 7.11 18.50 -7.85
C VAL A 302 7.43 17.04 -8.19
N GLN A 303 6.41 16.20 -8.42
CA GLN A 303 6.60 14.80 -8.82
C GLN A 303 6.75 14.64 -10.35
N ILE A 304 5.91 15.33 -11.13
CA ILE A 304 5.92 15.22 -12.59
C ILE A 304 7.24 15.71 -13.19
N VAL A 305 7.72 16.87 -12.73
CA VAL A 305 8.91 17.53 -13.28
C VAL A 305 10.13 16.60 -13.33
N PRO A 306 10.62 16.02 -12.21
CA PRO A 306 11.78 15.14 -12.24
C PRO A 306 11.49 13.83 -12.98
N ALA A 307 10.25 13.33 -12.96
CA ALA A 307 9.89 12.07 -13.60
C ALA A 307 9.98 12.10 -15.13
N ILE A 308 9.61 13.22 -15.77
CA ILE A 308 9.59 13.32 -17.25
C ILE A 308 10.81 14.04 -17.84
N LEU A 309 11.63 14.70 -17.01
CA LEU A 309 12.80 15.46 -17.45
C LEU A 309 13.80 14.66 -18.29
N PRO A 310 14.10 13.38 -17.99
CA PRO A 310 15.04 12.59 -18.78
C PRO A 310 14.63 12.48 -20.26
N ASP A 311 13.32 12.34 -20.50
CA ASP A 311 12.78 11.96 -21.81
C ASP A 311 12.36 13.16 -22.67
N VAL A 312 11.98 14.28 -22.06
CA VAL A 312 11.65 15.50 -22.79
C VAL A 312 12.89 16.11 -23.44
N LYS A 313 12.69 16.80 -24.58
CA LYS A 313 13.74 17.57 -25.24
C LYS A 313 14.07 18.83 -24.46
N HIS A 314 13.05 19.52 -23.94
CA HIS A 314 13.19 20.77 -23.21
C HIS A 314 11.99 20.97 -22.28
N MET A 315 12.20 21.53 -21.09
CA MET A 315 11.18 21.73 -20.06
C MET A 315 11.00 23.23 -19.79
N VAL A 316 9.75 23.70 -19.80
CA VAL A 316 9.37 25.05 -19.38
C VAL A 316 8.54 24.93 -18.11
N HIS A 317 9.13 25.21 -16.96
CA HIS A 317 8.42 25.10 -15.69
C HIS A 317 7.92 26.46 -15.22
N VAL A 318 6.60 26.62 -15.19
CA VAL A 318 5.95 27.87 -14.80
C VAL A 318 5.59 27.84 -13.32
N VAL A 319 6.30 28.65 -12.54
CA VAL A 319 6.25 28.68 -11.08
C VAL A 319 5.78 30.05 -10.59
N ARG A 320 4.52 30.14 -10.19
CA ARG A 320 3.94 31.41 -9.68
C ARG A 320 4.43 31.77 -8.27
N SER A 321 4.66 30.77 -7.42
CA SER A 321 5.07 31.00 -6.03
C SER A 321 5.85 29.79 -5.52
N PRO A 322 6.95 29.99 -4.78
CA PRO A 322 7.77 28.89 -4.27
C PRO A 322 6.99 28.00 -3.28
N SER A 323 7.48 26.78 -3.09
CA SER A 323 6.94 25.79 -2.15
C SER A 323 8.08 25.24 -1.30
N TRP A 324 7.83 25.01 -0.02
CA TRP A 324 8.80 24.34 0.86
C TRP A 324 8.96 22.87 0.42
N ILE A 325 10.19 22.48 0.11
CA ILE A 325 10.54 21.10 -0.27
C ILE A 325 11.30 20.47 0.89
N ALA A 326 10.77 19.36 1.41
CA ALA A 326 11.45 18.59 2.44
C ALA A 326 12.37 17.53 1.84
N PRO A 327 13.39 17.08 2.58
CA PRO A 327 14.13 15.89 2.22
C PRO A 327 13.19 14.70 1.99
N PRO A 328 13.50 13.78 1.08
CA PRO A 328 12.70 12.59 0.87
C PRO A 328 12.97 11.49 1.90
N GLY A 329 11.96 10.66 2.15
CA GLY A 329 12.09 9.34 2.77
C GLY A 329 12.67 9.36 4.18
N LEU A 330 13.50 8.35 4.48
CA LEU A 330 14.18 8.20 5.77
C LEU A 330 15.14 9.36 6.06
N VAL A 331 15.64 10.07 5.04
CA VAL A 331 16.53 11.23 5.23
C VAL A 331 15.84 12.32 6.03
N ASN A 332 14.57 12.61 5.74
CA ASN A 332 13.79 13.56 6.52
C ASN A 332 13.59 13.11 7.98
N LEU A 333 13.50 11.79 8.16
CA LEU A 333 13.18 11.15 9.44
C LEU A 333 14.42 10.82 10.28
N SER A 334 15.63 11.01 9.74
CA SER A 334 16.91 10.75 10.42
C SER A 334 17.14 11.60 11.68
N HIS A 335 16.43 12.73 11.78
CA HIS A 335 16.45 13.65 12.92
C HIS A 335 15.16 13.57 13.76
N SER A 336 14.42 12.46 13.65
CA SER A 336 13.16 12.23 14.37
C SER A 336 13.39 11.66 15.77
N ASN A 337 12.37 11.74 16.62
CA ASN A 337 12.35 11.01 17.88
C ASN A 337 12.26 9.48 17.68
N ALA A 338 11.95 9.05 16.45
CA ALA A 338 11.91 7.66 16.04
C ALA A 338 13.18 7.22 15.27
N ALA A 339 14.22 8.07 15.21
CA ALA A 339 15.40 7.84 14.38
C ALA A 339 16.11 6.52 14.71
N SER A 340 16.12 6.09 15.98
CA SER A 340 16.73 4.83 16.41
C SER A 340 16.06 3.57 15.87
N ILE A 341 14.79 3.67 15.45
CA ILE A 341 14.03 2.61 14.79
C ILE A 341 14.17 2.77 13.27
N LEU A 342 13.97 3.99 12.77
CA LEU A 342 13.93 4.29 11.33
C LEU A 342 15.29 4.16 10.65
N SER A 343 16.40 4.40 11.35
CA SER A 343 17.75 4.20 10.82
C SER A 343 18.12 2.73 10.61
N LYS A 344 17.35 1.80 11.17
CA LYS A 344 17.54 0.34 11.04
C LYS A 344 16.69 -0.27 9.93
N ILE A 345 15.88 0.55 9.26
CA ILE A 345 15.07 0.12 8.13
C ILE A 345 15.97 0.08 6.91
N ASP A 346 16.10 -1.11 6.32
CA ASP A 346 16.98 -1.35 5.19
C ASP A 346 16.25 -1.04 3.87
N ILE A 347 16.71 0.00 3.18
CA ILE A 347 16.19 0.48 1.89
C ILE A 347 17.33 0.62 0.87
N ASP A 348 17.01 0.41 -0.41
CA ASP A 348 17.94 0.65 -1.51
C ASP A 348 18.02 2.13 -1.91
N GLU A 349 18.86 2.43 -2.90
CA GLU A 349 19.08 3.77 -3.43
C GLU A 349 17.84 4.40 -4.09
N ASN A 350 16.88 3.57 -4.52
CA ASN A 350 15.61 4.00 -5.10
C ASN A 350 14.52 4.19 -4.04
N GLY A 351 14.81 3.90 -2.77
CA GLY A 351 13.87 3.98 -1.66
C GLY A 351 12.98 2.73 -1.49
N ASN A 352 13.35 1.61 -2.11
CA ASN A 352 12.64 0.34 -1.96
C ASN A 352 13.10 -0.40 -0.72
N PHE A 353 12.20 -1.10 -0.04
CA PHE A 353 12.59 -2.03 1.02
C PHE A 353 13.40 -3.18 0.42
N THR A 354 14.52 -3.53 1.04
CA THR A 354 15.30 -4.68 0.57
C THR A 354 14.53 -5.99 0.79
N ALA A 355 14.87 -7.04 0.04
CA ALA A 355 14.26 -8.36 0.23
C ALA A 355 14.40 -8.88 1.68
N THR A 356 15.52 -8.55 2.33
CA THR A 356 15.77 -8.87 3.75
C THR A 356 14.81 -8.11 4.66
N GLN A 357 14.58 -6.82 4.40
CA GLN A 357 13.65 -6.00 5.17
C GLN A 357 12.20 -6.46 5.01
N ILE A 358 11.77 -6.75 3.77
CA ILE A 358 10.44 -7.31 3.48
C ILE A 358 10.26 -8.63 4.23
N LYS A 359 11.24 -9.52 4.16
CA LYS A 359 11.21 -10.80 4.90
C LYS A 359 11.08 -10.59 6.41
N LYS A 360 11.82 -9.64 6.98
CA LYS A 360 11.73 -9.31 8.41
C LYS A 360 10.33 -8.83 8.80
N PHE A 361 9.70 -7.97 8.00
CA PHE A 361 8.33 -7.52 8.27
C PHE A 361 7.32 -8.66 8.22
N LYS A 362 7.52 -9.64 7.35
CA LYS A 362 6.67 -10.84 7.26
C LYS A 362 6.82 -11.76 8.45
N GLU A 363 8.05 -12.03 8.85
CA GLU A 363 8.36 -12.98 9.92
C GLU A 363 8.09 -12.40 11.32
N SER A 364 8.01 -11.07 11.45
CA SER A 364 7.79 -10.38 12.72
C SER A 364 6.75 -9.26 12.60
N PRO A 365 5.45 -9.58 12.82
CA PRO A 365 4.39 -8.57 12.90
C PRO A 365 4.66 -7.48 13.94
N GLU A 366 5.37 -7.83 15.01
CA GLU A 366 5.80 -6.88 16.04
C GLU A 366 6.77 -5.84 15.50
N ASP A 367 7.75 -6.24 14.68
CA ASP A 367 8.71 -5.31 14.09
C ASP A 367 8.06 -4.43 13.02
N TYR A 368 7.14 -4.97 12.23
CA TYR A 368 6.32 -4.16 11.32
C TYR A 368 5.47 -3.15 12.10
N SER A 369 4.83 -3.56 13.19
CA SER A 369 4.05 -2.67 14.06
C SER A 369 4.93 -1.57 14.68
N LYS A 370 6.14 -1.90 15.14
CA LYS A 370 7.11 -0.90 15.64
C LYS A 370 7.49 0.11 14.55
N PHE A 371 7.70 -0.35 13.32
CA PHE A 371 7.96 0.53 12.17
C PHE A 371 6.78 1.47 11.89
N VAL A 372 5.56 0.95 11.79
CA VAL A 372 4.35 1.77 11.57
C VAL A 372 4.18 2.80 12.70
N LYS A 373 4.32 2.38 13.96
CA LYS A 373 4.26 3.28 15.13
C LYS A 373 5.35 4.35 15.10
N ALA A 374 6.55 4.03 14.63
CA ALA A 374 7.65 4.99 14.48
C ALA A 374 7.32 6.09 13.45
N ILE A 375 6.74 5.72 12.29
CA ILE A 375 6.28 6.68 11.27
C ILE A 375 5.14 7.54 11.81
N GLU A 376 4.16 6.93 12.48
CA GLU A 376 3.03 7.63 13.07
C GLU A 376 3.47 8.61 14.18
N LEU A 377 4.41 8.21 15.03
CA LEU A 377 4.99 9.05 16.09
C LEU A 377 5.61 10.33 15.50
N GLU A 378 6.49 10.18 14.50
CA GLU A 378 7.14 11.34 13.89
C GLU A 378 6.12 12.24 13.17
N THR A 379 5.19 11.64 12.44
CA THR A 379 4.16 12.41 11.72
C THR A 379 3.25 13.19 12.67
N ASN A 380 2.93 12.63 13.84
CA ASN A 380 2.17 13.31 14.89
C ASN A 380 2.92 14.52 15.47
N GLN A 381 4.23 14.38 15.67
CA GLN A 381 5.05 15.43 16.28
C GLN A 381 5.24 16.64 15.37
N ASN A 382 5.02 16.52 14.06
CA ASN A 382 5.05 17.65 13.12
C ASN A 382 4.14 18.81 13.55
N PHE A 383 3.03 18.51 14.25
CA PHE A 383 2.15 19.53 14.77
C PHE A 383 2.89 20.48 15.75
N SER A 384 3.49 19.94 16.81
CA SER A 384 4.23 20.76 17.78
C SER A 384 5.58 21.26 17.26
N LYS A 385 6.18 20.57 16.28
CA LYS A 385 7.47 20.95 15.70
C LYS A 385 7.39 22.20 14.83
N PHE A 386 6.41 22.33 13.93
CA PHE A 386 6.40 23.45 12.99
C PHE A 386 5.01 24.00 12.60
N MET A 387 3.93 23.56 13.25
CA MET A 387 2.62 24.20 13.04
C MET A 387 2.41 25.43 13.93
N ILE A 388 2.95 25.45 15.15
CA ILE A 388 2.79 26.60 16.06
C ILE A 388 3.62 27.78 15.53
N LYS A 389 2.98 28.91 15.26
CA LYS A 389 3.69 30.11 14.80
C LYS A 389 4.66 30.62 15.86
N ASP A 390 5.77 31.16 15.38
CA ASP A 390 6.76 31.88 16.19
C ASP A 390 7.34 31.07 17.36
N SER A 391 7.16 29.75 17.37
CA SER A 391 7.79 28.86 18.33
C SER A 391 9.26 28.64 17.98
N ASN A 392 10.09 28.40 19.00
CA ASN A 392 11.49 28.05 18.78
C ASN A 392 11.62 26.79 17.89
N SER A 393 10.76 25.78 18.12
CA SER A 393 10.74 24.55 17.31
C SER A 393 10.47 24.85 15.82
N GLN A 394 9.55 25.78 15.53
CA GLN A 394 9.21 26.17 14.17
C GLN A 394 10.36 26.90 13.50
N ALA A 395 11.01 27.83 14.21
CA ALA A 395 12.17 28.57 13.70
C ALA A 395 13.35 27.64 13.38
N VAL A 396 13.68 26.70 14.29
CA VAL A 396 14.72 25.70 14.06
C VAL A 396 14.38 24.80 12.87
N THR A 397 13.14 24.31 12.79
CA THR A 397 12.72 23.43 11.69
C THR A 397 12.74 24.16 10.36
N ARG A 398 12.27 25.42 10.31
CA ARG A 398 12.33 26.28 9.13
C ARG A 398 13.78 26.46 8.68
N GLY A 399 14.69 26.81 9.60
CA GLY A 399 16.11 27.00 9.28
C GLY A 399 16.75 25.75 8.68
N ARG A 400 16.49 24.57 9.25
CA ARG A 400 16.98 23.29 8.72
C ARG A 400 16.48 22.99 7.31
N ILE A 401 15.19 23.20 7.05
CA ILE A 401 14.62 22.97 5.71
C ILE A 401 15.14 24.01 4.72
N GLU A 402 15.32 25.26 5.13
CA GLU A 402 15.93 26.31 4.31
C GLU A 402 17.38 25.94 3.94
N GLU A 403 18.20 25.53 4.91
CA GLU A 403 19.58 25.08 4.69
C GLU A 403 19.64 23.88 3.73
N TYR A 404 18.76 22.89 3.92
CA TYR A 404 18.63 21.78 2.98
C TYR A 404 18.34 22.26 1.56
N MET A 405 17.33 23.12 1.38
CA MET A 405 16.98 23.64 0.05
C MET A 405 18.14 24.42 -0.59
N ARG A 406 18.85 25.25 0.18
CA ARG A 406 20.04 25.99 -0.29
C ARG A 406 21.13 25.04 -0.78
N ASN A 407 21.42 23.99 0.01
CA ASN A 407 22.43 23.00 -0.34
C ASN A 407 22.06 22.24 -1.61
N MET A 408 20.80 21.81 -1.76
CA MET A 408 20.33 21.12 -2.96
C MET A 408 20.35 22.00 -4.21
N LEU A 409 20.21 23.32 -4.04
CA LEU A 409 20.33 24.32 -5.11
C LEU A 409 21.78 24.83 -5.29
N ASN A 410 22.78 24.13 -4.74
CA ASN A 410 24.20 24.49 -4.81
C ASN A 410 24.52 25.93 -4.37
N ASN A 411 23.68 26.51 -3.48
CA ASN A 411 23.76 27.90 -3.05
C ASN A 411 23.71 28.92 -4.21
N ASP A 412 23.09 28.58 -5.34
CA ASP A 412 22.84 29.54 -6.42
C ASP A 412 21.85 30.61 -5.93
N GLU A 413 22.31 31.87 -5.86
CA GLU A 413 21.52 32.98 -5.31
C GLU A 413 20.25 33.29 -6.12
N VAL A 414 20.28 33.07 -7.44
CA VAL A 414 19.12 33.31 -8.31
C VAL A 414 18.06 32.24 -8.05
N LEU A 415 18.46 30.97 -8.01
CA LEU A 415 17.56 29.85 -7.73
C LEU A 415 17.05 29.89 -6.28
N CYS A 416 17.92 30.16 -5.31
CA CYS A 416 17.53 30.29 -3.90
C CYS A 416 16.48 31.39 -3.72
N LYS A 417 16.69 32.56 -4.32
CA LYS A 417 15.70 33.65 -4.27
C LYS A 417 14.38 33.30 -4.94
N ALA A 418 14.40 32.48 -6.00
CA ALA A 418 13.19 32.08 -6.72
C ALA A 418 12.40 30.96 -6.03
N PHE A 419 13.08 30.03 -5.35
CA PHE A 419 12.47 28.78 -4.86
C PHE A 419 12.39 28.63 -3.34
N ILE A 420 13.15 29.40 -2.56
CA ILE A 420 13.03 29.37 -1.09
C ILE A 420 11.91 30.31 -0.66
N PRO A 421 10.84 29.82 -0.02
CA PRO A 421 9.74 30.66 0.40
C PRO A 421 10.08 31.62 1.54
N ASP A 422 9.46 32.80 1.51
CA ASP A 422 9.49 33.79 2.59
C ASP A 422 8.39 33.58 3.65
N PHE A 423 7.31 32.88 3.29
CA PHE A 423 6.20 32.57 4.17
C PHE A 423 6.51 31.42 5.15
N PRO A 424 5.79 31.32 6.29
CA PRO A 424 6.07 30.32 7.32
C PRO A 424 6.05 28.87 6.80
N LEU A 425 7.01 28.06 7.26
CA LEU A 425 6.99 26.60 7.07
C LEU A 425 5.69 26.03 7.67
N GLY A 426 4.96 25.25 6.89
CA GLY A 426 3.63 24.72 7.27
C GLY A 426 2.45 25.52 6.75
N CYS A 427 2.64 26.74 6.21
CA CYS A 427 1.54 27.49 5.57
C CYS A 427 0.91 26.75 4.37
N ARG A 428 1.71 25.90 3.72
CA ARG A 428 1.28 24.87 2.78
C ARG A 428 1.71 23.50 3.31
N ARG A 429 1.05 22.45 2.82
CA ARG A 429 1.48 21.07 3.08
C ARG A 429 2.92 20.90 2.62
N LEU A 430 3.77 20.44 3.53
CA LEU A 430 5.16 20.12 3.24
C LEU A 430 5.22 18.94 2.29
N THR A 431 5.99 19.06 1.22
CA THR A 431 6.07 18.05 0.14
C THR A 431 7.50 17.51 0.06
N PRO A 432 7.72 16.19 0.18
CA PRO A 432 8.98 15.58 -0.20
C PRO A 432 9.20 15.73 -1.71
N GLY A 433 10.36 16.21 -2.14
CA GLY A 433 10.65 16.45 -3.56
C GLY A 433 11.84 15.66 -4.05
N VAL A 434 11.68 14.35 -4.26
CA VAL A 434 12.74 13.47 -4.80
C VAL A 434 13.19 14.00 -6.17
N GLY A 435 14.46 14.39 -6.30
CA GLY A 435 15.05 14.86 -7.56
C GLY A 435 14.55 16.21 -8.08
N TYR A 436 13.61 16.88 -7.38
CA TYR A 436 12.99 18.09 -7.89
C TYR A 436 13.93 19.30 -7.83
N LEU A 437 14.68 19.49 -6.73
CA LEU A 437 15.58 20.64 -6.61
C LEU A 437 16.81 20.49 -7.50
N GLU A 438 17.22 19.26 -7.75
CA GLU A 438 18.27 18.88 -8.69
C GLU A 438 17.82 19.14 -10.13
N ALA A 439 16.59 18.76 -10.48
CA ALA A 439 16.00 19.00 -11.81
C ALA A 439 15.98 20.47 -12.23
N LEU A 440 15.84 21.40 -11.27
CA LEU A 440 15.85 22.85 -11.54
C LEU A 440 17.19 23.38 -12.09
N GLN A 441 18.25 22.59 -11.99
CA GLN A 441 19.60 22.95 -12.42
C GLN A 441 19.98 22.28 -13.75
N ASP A 442 19.09 21.47 -14.33
CA ASP A 442 19.33 20.78 -15.60
C ASP A 442 19.37 21.79 -16.76
N PRO A 443 20.30 21.66 -17.71
CA PRO A 443 20.40 22.58 -18.85
C PRO A 443 19.21 22.55 -19.81
N LYS A 444 18.34 21.53 -19.75
CA LYS A 444 17.09 21.46 -20.52
C LYS A 444 15.97 22.34 -19.93
N PHE A 445 16.23 23.06 -18.85
CA PHE A 445 15.19 23.64 -18.00
C PHE A 445 15.10 25.17 -18.12
N ASP A 446 13.93 25.68 -18.51
CA ASP A 446 13.56 27.09 -18.41
C ASP A 446 12.66 27.31 -17.20
N ILE A 447 13.12 28.11 -16.25
CA ILE A 447 12.33 28.53 -15.10
C ILE A 447 11.59 29.82 -15.44
N VAL A 448 10.26 29.79 -15.35
CA VAL A 448 9.41 30.95 -15.63
C VAL A 448 8.65 31.34 -14.37
N THR A 449 9.04 32.46 -13.76
CA THR A 449 8.37 33.05 -12.59
C THR A 449 7.38 34.16 -12.97
N ASP A 450 7.41 34.61 -14.23
CA ASP A 450 6.46 35.56 -14.78
C ASP A 450 5.02 35.01 -14.75
N THR A 451 4.04 35.91 -14.60
CA THR A 451 2.62 35.52 -14.67
C THR A 451 2.25 35.16 -16.11
N ILE A 452 1.43 34.13 -16.31
CA ILE A 452 0.88 33.81 -17.64
C ILE A 452 -0.16 34.88 -18.00
N LYS A 453 0.03 35.57 -19.13
CA LYS A 453 -0.92 36.55 -19.65
C LYS A 453 -2.06 35.87 -20.41
N ARG A 454 -1.70 34.92 -21.30
CA ARG A 454 -2.62 34.11 -22.09
C ARG A 454 -1.87 32.94 -22.74
N VAL A 455 -2.63 31.96 -23.21
CA VAL A 455 -2.14 30.91 -24.11
C VAL A 455 -2.50 31.27 -25.55
N VAL A 456 -1.67 30.82 -26.49
CA VAL A 456 -1.82 31.01 -27.94
C VAL A 456 -1.60 29.68 -28.65
N PRO A 457 -1.96 29.54 -29.94
CA PRO A 457 -1.90 28.26 -30.64
C PRO A 457 -0.58 27.47 -30.52
N ASN A 458 0.55 28.17 -30.43
CA ASN A 458 1.89 27.57 -30.38
C ASN A 458 2.61 27.75 -29.03
N GLY A 459 1.92 28.12 -27.95
CA GLY A 459 2.52 28.15 -26.62
C GLY A 459 1.95 29.19 -25.67
N ILE A 460 2.79 29.68 -24.74
CA ILE A 460 2.38 30.51 -23.61
C ILE A 460 2.98 31.91 -23.74
N VAL A 461 2.15 32.95 -23.57
CA VAL A 461 2.61 34.34 -23.51
C VAL A 461 2.64 34.80 -22.06
N THR A 462 3.82 35.21 -21.58
CA THR A 462 4.00 35.74 -20.23
C THR A 462 3.52 37.19 -20.12
N SER A 463 3.42 37.70 -18.89
CA SER A 463 3.11 39.11 -18.60
C SER A 463 4.16 40.08 -19.17
N THR A 464 5.40 39.62 -19.34
CA THR A 464 6.50 40.37 -19.97
C THR A 464 6.40 40.40 -21.50
N GLY A 465 5.47 39.65 -22.09
CA GLY A 465 5.29 39.55 -23.54
C GLY A 465 6.15 38.48 -24.22
N LYS A 466 6.98 37.74 -23.46
CA LYS A 466 7.77 36.61 -23.96
C LYS A 466 6.84 35.49 -24.41
N LEU A 467 7.05 34.99 -25.63
CA LEU A 467 6.39 33.79 -26.14
C LEU A 467 7.26 32.57 -25.83
N LEU A 468 6.73 31.65 -25.02
CA LEU A 468 7.30 30.36 -24.70
C LEU A 468 6.69 29.33 -25.67
N LYS A 469 7.43 28.96 -26.71
CA LYS A 469 6.98 27.95 -27.66
C LYS A 469 7.11 26.57 -27.05
N VAL A 470 6.03 25.81 -27.04
CA VAL A 470 5.97 24.46 -26.47
C VAL A 470 5.11 23.56 -27.33
N ASP A 471 5.42 22.27 -27.32
CA ASP A 471 4.71 21.23 -28.05
C ASP A 471 3.54 20.69 -27.22
N ALA A 472 3.65 20.67 -25.88
CA ALA A 472 2.60 20.24 -24.95
C ALA A 472 2.52 21.13 -23.69
N ILE A 473 1.33 21.21 -23.09
CA ILE A 473 1.09 21.90 -21.82
C ILE A 473 0.48 20.92 -20.81
N ILE A 474 1.14 20.77 -19.66
CA ILE A 474 0.69 20.00 -18.50
C ILE A 474 0.30 20.97 -17.39
N CYS A 475 -0.97 20.96 -17.00
CA CYS A 475 -1.52 21.70 -15.88
C CYS A 475 -1.46 20.84 -14.60
N ALA A 476 -0.51 21.15 -13.73
CA ALA A 476 -0.42 20.64 -12.35
C ALA A 476 -1.05 21.65 -11.37
N THR A 477 -2.25 22.12 -11.71
CA THR A 477 -2.87 23.33 -11.11
C THR A 477 -3.78 23.05 -9.92
N GLY A 478 -4.00 21.77 -9.58
CA GLY A 478 -4.72 21.34 -8.39
C GLY A 478 -6.18 20.98 -8.66
N PHE A 479 -7.03 21.22 -7.66
CA PHE A 479 -8.42 20.77 -7.62
C PHE A 479 -9.33 21.90 -7.13
N ASP A 480 -10.64 21.73 -7.33
CA ASP A 480 -11.65 22.49 -6.61
C ASP A 480 -11.57 22.15 -5.11
N VAL A 481 -11.27 23.17 -4.33
CA VAL A 481 -11.11 23.10 -2.87
C VAL A 481 -12.14 23.97 -2.14
N SER A 482 -13.26 24.25 -2.80
CA SER A 482 -14.36 25.04 -2.25
C SER A 482 -15.13 24.31 -1.15
N PHE A 483 -14.97 22.97 -1.03
CA PHE A 483 -15.80 22.08 -0.21
C PHE A 483 -17.27 22.00 -0.64
N ARG A 484 -17.69 22.76 -1.67
CA ARG A 484 -19.07 22.74 -2.13
C ARG A 484 -19.41 21.34 -2.66
N PRO A 485 -20.56 20.76 -2.26
CA PRO A 485 -21.01 19.50 -2.84
C PRO A 485 -21.09 19.58 -4.37
N ARG A 486 -20.95 18.45 -5.06
CA ARG A 486 -20.96 18.40 -6.53
C ARG A 486 -22.35 18.47 -7.15
N PHE A 487 -23.36 18.11 -6.36
CA PHE A 487 -24.76 18.13 -6.74
C PHE A 487 -25.60 18.72 -5.61
N PRO A 488 -26.87 19.10 -5.87
CA PRO A 488 -27.74 19.66 -4.85
C PRO A 488 -27.99 18.67 -3.71
N ILE A 489 -27.66 19.08 -2.49
CA ILE A 489 -27.97 18.36 -1.25
C ILE A 489 -28.92 19.24 -0.45
N ILE A 490 -30.20 18.90 -0.47
CA ILE A 490 -31.28 19.73 0.06
C ILE A 490 -31.70 19.21 1.43
N GLY A 491 -31.40 19.97 2.47
CA GLY A 491 -31.82 19.71 3.84
C GLY A 491 -32.98 20.60 4.29
N ARG A 492 -33.17 20.70 5.60
CA ARG A 492 -34.27 21.48 6.22
C ARG A 492 -34.26 22.97 5.87
N ASN A 493 -33.06 23.52 5.66
CA ASN A 493 -32.84 24.95 5.40
C ASN A 493 -32.37 25.21 3.95
N GLY A 494 -32.71 24.32 3.02
CA GLY A 494 -32.39 24.44 1.59
C GLY A 494 -31.10 23.73 1.18
N ASN A 495 -30.56 24.15 0.02
CA ASN A 495 -29.45 23.49 -0.64
C ASN A 495 -28.09 23.84 -0.02
N LEU A 496 -27.34 22.83 0.42
CA LEU A 496 -26.00 22.99 0.99
C LEU A 496 -25.02 23.66 0.03
N GLN A 497 -25.13 23.38 -1.28
CA GLN A 497 -24.26 23.98 -2.29
C GLN A 497 -24.37 25.50 -2.34
N ASP A 498 -25.58 26.02 -2.12
CA ASP A 498 -25.86 27.46 -2.16
C ASP A 498 -25.41 28.13 -0.87
N THR A 499 -25.61 27.47 0.28
CA THR A 499 -25.12 27.94 1.58
C THR A 499 -23.60 28.04 1.56
N TRP A 500 -22.89 26.98 1.18
CA TRP A 500 -21.41 26.98 1.12
C TRP A 500 -20.84 27.74 -0.09
N PHE A 501 -21.68 28.24 -1.00
CA PHE A 501 -21.28 29.23 -1.99
C PHE A 501 -21.27 30.65 -1.40
N ARG A 502 -22.31 30.99 -0.63
CA ARG A 502 -22.49 32.33 -0.05
C ARG A 502 -21.68 32.54 1.22
N GLU A 503 -21.42 31.47 1.96
CA GLU A 503 -20.79 31.49 3.28
C GLU A 503 -19.53 30.63 3.31
N VAL A 504 -18.72 30.82 4.35
CA VAL A 504 -17.56 29.96 4.61
C VAL A 504 -18.07 28.56 4.96
N PRO A 505 -17.64 27.49 4.25
CA PRO A 505 -18.04 26.13 4.57
C PRO A 505 -17.69 25.78 6.02
N LYS A 506 -18.68 25.26 6.75
CA LYS A 506 -18.54 24.84 8.15
C LYS A 506 -19.23 23.50 8.37
N ALA A 507 -18.60 22.64 9.17
CA ALA A 507 -19.15 21.37 9.62
C ALA A 507 -18.79 21.16 11.09
N TYR A 508 -19.75 20.66 11.87
CA TYR A 508 -19.52 20.28 13.26
C TYR A 508 -18.63 19.03 13.28
N MET A 509 -17.49 19.15 13.98
CA MET A 509 -16.46 18.11 14.07
C MET A 509 -16.06 17.52 12.71
N SER A 510 -16.11 18.35 11.67
CA SER A 510 -15.75 17.98 10.29
C SER A 510 -16.56 16.86 9.65
N CYS A 511 -17.65 16.43 10.28
CA CYS A 511 -18.43 15.28 9.82
C CYS A 511 -19.94 15.48 9.80
N ALA A 512 -20.48 16.55 10.37
CA ALA A 512 -21.93 16.78 10.37
C ALA A 512 -22.32 18.24 10.10
N VAL A 513 -23.55 18.45 9.60
CA VAL A 513 -24.09 19.77 9.24
C VAL A 513 -25.47 19.95 9.88
N THR A 514 -25.69 21.07 10.56
CA THR A 514 -26.85 21.35 11.44
C THR A 514 -28.21 21.19 10.78
N SER A 515 -28.30 21.56 9.51
CA SER A 515 -29.55 21.55 8.74
C SER A 515 -29.69 20.32 7.83
N MET A 516 -28.82 19.32 7.98
CA MET A 516 -28.74 18.12 7.14
C MET A 516 -28.90 16.88 8.03
N PRO A 517 -30.13 16.45 8.34
CA PRO A 517 -30.35 15.34 9.26
C PRO A 517 -29.83 14.03 8.68
N ASN A 518 -29.22 13.19 9.51
CA ASN A 518 -28.63 11.90 9.12
C ASN A 518 -27.60 11.98 7.96
N TYR A 519 -27.14 13.18 7.63
CA TYR A 519 -26.09 13.41 6.66
C TYR A 519 -24.76 13.54 7.38
N PHE A 520 -23.79 12.75 6.94
CA PHE A 520 -22.43 12.84 7.43
C PHE A 520 -21.46 12.94 6.26
N ILE A 521 -20.39 13.72 6.44
CA ILE A 521 -19.34 13.90 5.45
C ILE A 521 -18.01 13.40 5.99
N PHE A 522 -17.29 12.64 5.19
CA PHE A 522 -15.92 12.24 5.51
C PHE A 522 -14.96 13.35 5.10
N LEU A 523 -14.09 13.72 6.04
CA LEU A 523 -13.10 14.79 5.83
C LEU A 523 -13.77 16.08 5.34
N GLY A 524 -14.87 16.49 5.98
CA GLY A 524 -15.53 17.76 5.67
C GLY A 524 -14.67 18.97 6.05
N PRO A 525 -15.24 20.19 5.95
CA PRO A 525 -14.57 21.40 6.40
C PRO A 525 -13.97 21.23 7.81
N ASN A 526 -12.77 21.78 7.98
CA ASN A 526 -12.00 21.77 9.22
C ASN A 526 -11.52 20.39 9.70
N ALA A 527 -11.35 19.40 8.82
CA ALA A 527 -10.77 18.10 9.19
C ALA A 527 -9.24 18.19 9.48
N PRO A 528 -8.64 17.30 10.29
CA PRO A 528 -7.21 17.38 10.64
C PRO A 528 -6.26 16.88 9.53
N ILE A 529 -6.51 17.29 8.28
CA ILE A 529 -5.82 16.79 7.07
C ILE A 529 -4.51 17.51 6.74
N GLY A 530 -4.08 18.45 7.60
CA GLY A 530 -2.86 19.24 7.43
C GLY A 530 -1.59 18.50 7.88
N HIS A 531 -1.74 17.42 8.65
CA HIS A 531 -0.66 16.56 9.12
C HIS A 531 -1.23 15.17 9.43
N GLY A 532 -0.43 14.11 9.26
CA GLY A 532 -0.90 12.74 9.49
C GLY A 532 -1.47 12.02 8.26
N SER A 533 -1.82 10.76 8.47
CA SER A 533 -2.47 9.90 7.49
C SER A 533 -3.98 10.16 7.39
N TYR A 534 -4.50 10.19 6.17
CA TYR A 534 -5.94 10.34 5.91
C TYR A 534 -6.72 9.08 6.28
N PHE A 535 -6.09 7.90 6.17
CA PHE A 535 -6.73 6.63 6.50
C PHE A 535 -7.16 6.58 7.95
N THR A 536 -6.26 6.91 8.89
CA THR A 536 -6.58 6.84 10.33
C THR A 536 -7.60 7.90 10.74
N ILE A 537 -7.58 9.09 10.12
CA ILE A 537 -8.61 10.11 10.34
C ILE A 537 -9.98 9.61 9.87
N THR A 538 -10.04 9.05 8.66
CA THR A 538 -11.26 8.52 8.06
C THR A 538 -11.81 7.36 8.90
N GLU A 539 -10.95 6.49 9.41
CA GLU A 539 -11.33 5.38 10.28
C GLU A 539 -11.98 5.86 11.60
N HIS A 540 -11.43 6.90 12.24
CA HIS A 540 -12.01 7.45 13.46
C HIS A 540 -13.36 8.13 13.19
N ILE A 541 -13.49 8.86 12.08
CA ILE A 541 -14.78 9.41 11.63
C ILE A 541 -15.78 8.27 11.37
N ALA A 542 -15.36 7.18 10.72
CA ALA A 542 -16.22 6.03 10.44
C ALA A 542 -16.72 5.38 11.73
N LYS A 543 -15.84 5.16 12.72
CA LYS A 543 -16.21 4.61 14.04
C LYS A 543 -17.21 5.51 14.76
N TYR A 544 -16.97 6.82 14.76
CA TYR A 544 -17.88 7.80 15.36
C TYR A 544 -19.27 7.77 14.71
N ILE A 545 -19.34 7.81 13.38
CA ILE A 545 -20.60 7.74 12.62
C ILE A 545 -21.31 6.40 12.86
N ALA A 546 -20.59 5.27 12.85
CA ALA A 546 -21.15 3.96 13.10
C ALA A 546 -21.80 3.89 14.49
N GLY A 547 -21.15 4.44 15.52
CA GLY A 547 -21.72 4.55 16.87
C GLY A 547 -23.03 5.35 16.89
N ILE A 548 -23.11 6.45 16.13
CA ILE A 548 -24.34 7.24 15.99
C ILE A 548 -25.44 6.45 15.28
N ILE A 549 -25.13 5.75 14.19
CA ILE A 549 -26.10 4.94 13.44
C ILE A 549 -26.64 3.83 14.34
N ILE A 550 -25.79 3.11 15.06
CA ILE A 550 -26.17 2.07 16.03
C ILE A 550 -27.08 2.65 17.11
N LYS A 551 -26.72 3.80 17.69
CA LYS A 551 -27.57 4.51 18.66
C LYS A 551 -28.94 4.82 18.07
N CYS A 552 -29.00 5.30 16.83
CA CYS A 552 -30.26 5.66 16.21
C CYS A 552 -31.16 4.45 15.94
N GLN A 553 -30.57 3.38 15.39
CA GLN A 553 -31.27 2.13 15.11
C GLN A 553 -31.77 1.44 16.38
N THR A 554 -30.94 1.41 17.43
CA THR A 554 -31.30 0.74 18.68
C THR A 554 -32.28 1.55 19.53
N GLN A 555 -32.24 2.89 19.49
CA GLN A 555 -33.06 3.75 20.36
C GLN A 555 -34.32 4.34 19.68
N GLY A 556 -34.63 3.93 18.45
CA GLY A 556 -35.80 4.42 17.70
C GLY A 556 -35.72 5.92 17.37
N ILE A 557 -34.51 6.42 17.14
CA ILE A 557 -34.27 7.80 16.70
C ILE A 557 -34.44 7.82 15.17
N LYS A 558 -35.38 8.64 14.69
CA LYS A 558 -35.67 8.84 13.28
C LYS A 558 -34.60 9.70 12.60
N SER A 559 -34.23 10.81 13.22
CA SER A 559 -33.22 11.70 12.65
C SER A 559 -32.38 12.38 13.71
N ILE A 560 -31.13 12.68 13.37
CA ILE A 560 -30.18 13.39 14.20
C ILE A 560 -29.42 14.46 13.38
N ALA A 561 -29.18 15.62 13.98
CA ALA A 561 -28.31 16.67 13.43
C ALA A 561 -27.69 17.49 14.57
N PRO A 562 -26.49 18.07 14.41
CA PRO A 562 -25.92 18.93 15.44
C PRO A 562 -26.77 20.20 15.61
N SER A 563 -26.80 20.75 16.82
CA SER A 563 -27.44 22.04 17.07
C SER A 563 -26.67 23.19 16.40
N GLU A 564 -27.38 24.25 16.00
CA GLU A 564 -26.76 25.46 15.46
C GLU A 564 -25.77 26.10 16.45
N SER A 565 -26.11 26.12 17.74
CA SER A 565 -25.22 26.65 18.79
C SER A 565 -23.91 25.86 18.86
N ALA A 566 -23.96 24.53 18.94
CA ALA A 566 -22.75 23.72 19.03
C ALA A 566 -21.86 23.86 17.78
N ALA A 567 -22.46 23.96 16.59
CA ALA A 567 -21.71 24.19 15.36
C ALA A 567 -21.08 25.59 15.30
N ASN A 568 -21.77 26.61 15.79
CA ASN A 568 -21.25 27.98 15.82
C ASN A 568 -20.16 28.16 16.88
N ASP A 569 -20.34 27.62 18.09
CA ASP A 569 -19.32 27.64 19.16
C ASP A 569 -18.04 26.93 18.70
N TYR A 570 -18.18 25.80 18.01
CA TYR A 570 -17.04 25.10 17.42
C TYR A 570 -16.34 25.94 16.34
N PHE A 571 -17.11 26.60 15.48
CA PHE A 571 -16.55 27.46 14.43
C PHE A 571 -15.87 28.72 15.00
N GLU A 572 -16.41 29.32 16.05
CA GLU A 572 -15.76 30.40 16.79
C GLU A 572 -14.40 29.95 17.34
N HIS A 573 -14.35 28.78 17.98
CA HIS A 573 -13.11 28.20 18.47
C HIS A 573 -12.07 28.01 17.34
N ILE A 574 -12.51 27.60 16.15
CA ILE A 574 -11.66 27.50 14.97
C ILE A 574 -11.05 28.87 14.63
N GLN A 575 -11.88 29.90 14.51
CA GLN A 575 -11.42 31.24 14.12
C GLN A 575 -10.44 31.83 15.14
N GLU A 576 -10.66 31.61 16.43
CA GLU A 576 -9.76 32.04 17.51
C GLU A 576 -8.45 31.22 17.56
N PHE A 577 -8.47 29.97 17.10
CA PHE A 577 -7.27 29.12 17.07
C PHE A 577 -6.36 29.40 15.88
N MET A 578 -6.93 29.55 14.69
CA MET A 578 -6.17 29.58 13.43
C MET A 578 -5.05 30.65 13.38
N PRO A 579 -5.18 31.87 13.93
CA PRO A 579 -4.12 32.87 13.92
C PRO A 579 -2.81 32.39 14.56
N ARG A 580 -2.87 31.45 15.51
CA ARG A 580 -1.72 30.89 16.24
C ARG A 580 -0.90 29.87 15.46
N ILE A 581 -1.40 29.41 14.31
CA ILE A 581 -0.85 28.28 13.55
C ILE A 581 -0.41 28.70 12.15
N THR A 582 0.69 28.13 11.65
CA THR A 582 1.36 28.51 10.39
C THR A 582 0.47 28.39 9.15
N TRP A 583 -0.59 27.57 9.19
CA TRP A 583 -1.64 27.47 8.15
C TRP A 583 -2.29 28.80 7.78
N SER A 584 -2.45 29.71 8.74
CA SER A 584 -2.98 31.06 8.52
C SER A 584 -1.91 32.07 8.11
N GLY A 585 -0.66 31.64 7.88
CA GLY A 585 0.43 32.51 7.43
C GLY A 585 0.16 33.14 6.06
N ASN A 586 0.97 34.14 5.68
CA ASN A 586 0.76 34.97 4.49
C ASN A 586 1.16 34.27 3.17
N CYS A 587 0.57 33.10 2.87
CA CYS A 587 0.80 32.34 1.64
C CYS A 587 -0.50 31.99 0.93
N ARG A 588 -0.50 31.90 -0.40
CA ARG A 588 -1.64 31.34 -1.14
C ARG A 588 -1.68 29.83 -0.93
N SER A 589 -2.74 29.29 -0.32
CA SER A 589 -2.85 27.86 -0.01
C SER A 589 -4.27 27.36 -0.25
N TRP A 590 -4.41 26.10 -0.65
CA TRP A 590 -5.72 25.46 -0.77
C TRP A 590 -6.42 25.31 0.59
N PHE A 591 -5.67 25.32 1.70
CA PHE A 591 -6.23 25.40 3.06
C PHE A 591 -7.16 26.60 3.26
N LYS A 592 -6.93 27.67 2.49
CA LYS A 592 -7.66 28.94 2.50
C LYS A 592 -8.38 29.18 1.16
N GLN A 593 -8.79 28.10 0.50
CA GLN A 593 -9.48 28.14 -0.79
C GLN A 593 -8.70 28.93 -1.87
N GLY A 594 -7.37 28.83 -1.85
CA GLY A 594 -6.51 29.54 -2.80
C GLY A 594 -6.40 31.05 -2.55
N LYS A 595 -6.78 31.56 -1.37
CA LYS A 595 -6.57 32.94 -0.94
C LYS A 595 -5.29 33.08 -0.11
N LYS A 596 -4.73 34.30 -0.06
CA LYS A 596 -3.54 34.63 0.75
C LYS A 596 -3.91 34.83 2.22
N ASP A 597 -4.94 35.64 2.48
CA ASP A 597 -5.39 36.04 3.81
C ASP A 597 -6.86 35.59 4.08
N GLY A 598 -7.28 34.48 3.46
CA GLY A 598 -8.61 33.91 3.68
C GLY A 598 -8.71 33.05 4.94
N PRO A 599 -9.93 32.74 5.42
CA PRO A 599 -10.12 31.82 6.54
C PRO A 599 -9.56 30.44 6.19
N VAL A 600 -9.03 29.74 7.20
CA VAL A 600 -8.58 28.36 7.05
C VAL A 600 -9.81 27.45 7.13
N VAL A 601 -10.24 26.94 5.98
CA VAL A 601 -11.46 26.12 5.85
C VAL A 601 -11.12 24.63 5.90
N ALA A 602 -9.91 24.24 5.49
CA ALA A 602 -9.59 22.83 5.33
C ALA A 602 -9.19 22.12 6.62
N LEU A 603 -8.84 22.84 7.69
CA LEU A 603 -8.04 22.30 8.79
C LEU A 603 -8.69 22.42 10.16
N HIS A 604 -8.47 21.40 11.00
CA HIS A 604 -8.91 21.32 12.39
C HIS A 604 -8.07 22.21 13.31
N PRO A 605 -8.65 22.87 14.34
CA PRO A 605 -7.93 23.72 15.29
C PRO A 605 -7.16 22.90 16.33
N GLY A 606 -6.27 22.03 15.88
CA GLY A 606 -5.52 21.14 16.76
C GLY A 606 -4.77 20.05 16.01
N SER A 607 -4.13 19.16 16.76
CA SER A 607 -3.50 17.97 16.20
C SER A 607 -4.54 16.92 15.79
N ARG A 608 -4.17 15.94 14.97
CA ARG A 608 -5.08 14.81 14.67
C ARG A 608 -5.36 13.95 15.91
N ILE A 609 -4.42 13.88 16.86
CA ILE A 609 -4.64 13.16 18.12
C ILE A 609 -5.69 13.88 18.96
N HIS A 610 -5.60 15.22 19.04
CA HIS A 610 -6.65 16.04 19.66
C HIS A 610 -8.02 15.80 19.01
N PHE A 611 -8.06 15.68 17.67
CA PHE A 611 -9.29 15.32 16.96
C PHE A 611 -9.79 13.90 17.29
N PHE A 612 -8.90 12.92 17.45
CA PHE A 612 -9.28 11.57 17.87
C PHE A 612 -9.87 11.55 19.28
N ASP A 613 -9.29 12.31 20.19
CA ASP A 613 -9.83 12.48 21.55
C ASP A 613 -11.21 13.14 21.51
N MET A 614 -11.40 14.14 20.65
CA MET A 614 -12.68 14.81 20.44
C MET A 614 -13.77 13.86 19.90
N LEU A 615 -13.40 12.90 19.04
CA LEU A 615 -14.32 11.90 18.47
C LEU A 615 -14.54 10.68 19.36
N ARG A 616 -13.76 10.51 20.43
CA ARG A 616 -13.79 9.29 21.27
C ARG A 616 -15.15 9.08 21.92
N ASP A 617 -15.68 10.15 22.52
CA ASP A 617 -16.93 10.10 23.27
C ASP A 617 -18.04 10.82 22.53
N PHE A 618 -19.21 10.18 22.43
CA PHE A 618 -20.37 10.79 21.79
C PHE A 618 -20.99 11.87 22.67
N ARG A 619 -20.76 13.13 22.30
CA ARG A 619 -21.31 14.34 22.93
C ARG A 619 -22.79 14.55 22.61
N GLY A 620 -23.66 13.66 23.08
CA GLY A 620 -25.09 13.67 22.74
C GLY A 620 -25.82 14.98 23.07
N GLU A 621 -25.32 15.76 24.01
CA GLU A 621 -25.86 17.08 24.38
C GLU A 621 -25.76 18.13 23.27
N ASP A 622 -24.84 17.95 22.32
CA ASP A 622 -24.64 18.89 21.20
C ASP A 622 -25.63 18.63 20.04
N TRP A 623 -26.39 17.52 20.10
CA TRP A 623 -27.24 17.01 19.01
C TRP A 623 -28.74 17.17 19.27
N VAL A 624 -29.48 17.40 18.19
CA VAL A 624 -30.94 17.44 18.17
C VAL A 624 -31.47 16.09 17.65
N PHE A 625 -32.23 15.39 18.51
CA PHE A 625 -32.84 14.10 18.18
C PHE A 625 -34.32 14.24 17.83
N THR A 626 -34.75 13.56 16.77
CA THR A 626 -36.17 13.35 16.47
C THR A 626 -36.47 11.86 16.56
N TYR A 627 -37.45 11.46 17.35
CA TYR A 627 -37.84 10.05 17.52
C TYR A 627 -38.97 9.67 16.54
N GLN A 628 -39.11 8.36 16.27
CA GLN A 628 -40.22 7.87 15.45
C GLN A 628 -41.58 8.18 16.11
N ALA A 629 -42.60 8.47 15.30
CA ALA A 629 -43.94 8.80 15.80
C ALA A 629 -44.58 7.65 16.63
N SER A 630 -44.24 6.40 16.30
CA SER A 630 -44.62 5.21 17.04
C SER A 630 -44.12 5.19 18.49
N ASN A 631 -43.12 6.02 18.86
CA ASN A 631 -42.58 6.06 20.22
C ASN A 631 -43.49 6.73 21.26
N ARG A 632 -44.64 7.34 20.89
CA ARG A 632 -45.53 8.09 21.80
C ARG A 632 -44.82 9.09 22.74
N GLY A 633 -43.60 9.51 22.41
CA GLY A 633 -42.73 10.34 23.26
C GLY A 633 -42.00 9.62 24.40
N ASN A 634 -42.10 8.30 24.55
CA ASN A 634 -41.35 7.56 25.57
C ASN A 634 -39.94 7.20 25.06
N ARG A 635 -38.93 7.92 25.55
CA ARG A 635 -37.50 7.73 25.23
C ARG A 635 -36.95 6.34 25.60
N PHE A 636 -37.62 5.60 26.48
CA PHE A 636 -37.18 4.28 26.96
C PHE A 636 -37.86 3.12 26.23
N ARG A 637 -38.64 3.37 25.18
CA ARG A 637 -39.33 2.31 24.45
C ARG A 637 -38.39 1.25 23.88
N TYR A 638 -37.15 1.62 23.58
CA TYR A 638 -36.15 0.68 23.10
C TYR A 638 -35.75 -0.41 24.11
N LEU A 639 -36.06 -0.23 25.39
CA LEU A 639 -35.88 -1.28 26.40
C LEU A 639 -36.77 -2.51 26.14
N GLY A 640 -37.76 -2.39 25.25
CA GLY A 640 -38.58 -3.52 24.81
C GLY A 640 -39.30 -4.19 25.97
N ASN A 641 -39.10 -5.51 26.09
CA ASN A 641 -39.66 -6.35 27.15
C ASN A 641 -38.68 -6.56 28.33
N GLY A 642 -37.55 -5.85 28.35
CA GLY A 642 -36.53 -5.97 29.40
C GLY A 642 -35.58 -7.16 29.25
N ILE A 643 -35.61 -7.89 28.13
CA ILE A 643 -34.70 -9.01 27.84
C ILE A 643 -33.62 -8.57 26.84
N SER A 644 -32.37 -8.85 27.12
CA SER A 644 -31.23 -8.60 26.24
C SER A 644 -31.18 -9.60 25.08
N ALA A 645 -30.69 -9.17 23.92
CA ALA A 645 -30.47 -10.08 22.78
C ALA A 645 -29.55 -11.26 23.14
N ARG A 646 -28.56 -11.03 24.01
CA ARG A 646 -27.63 -12.07 24.50
C ARG A 646 -28.30 -13.19 25.29
N GLU A 647 -29.42 -12.90 25.95
CA GLU A 647 -30.21 -13.90 26.69
C GLU A 647 -31.01 -14.81 25.73
N LEU A 648 -31.10 -14.45 24.44
CA LEU A 648 -31.93 -15.14 23.45
C LEU A 648 -31.13 -15.87 22.37
N ASP A 649 -29.92 -15.41 22.04
CA ASP A 649 -29.10 -15.95 20.95
C ASP A 649 -28.04 -16.98 21.39
N GLY A 650 -28.00 -17.31 22.69
CA GLY A 650 -27.03 -18.24 23.25
C GLY A 650 -25.64 -17.64 23.47
N SER A 651 -25.49 -16.32 23.32
CA SER A 651 -24.27 -15.62 23.68
C SER A 651 -23.97 -15.73 25.18
N ASP A 652 -22.70 -15.58 25.53
CA ASP A 652 -22.30 -15.52 26.94
C ASP A 652 -23.01 -14.36 27.66
N CYS A 653 -23.83 -14.72 28.65
CA CYS A 653 -24.55 -13.81 29.52
C CYS A 653 -23.69 -13.32 30.70
N THR A 654 -22.45 -13.80 30.80
CA THR A 654 -21.47 -13.45 31.85
C THR A 654 -20.26 -12.68 31.31
N TRP A 655 -20.31 -12.22 30.06
CA TRP A 655 -19.21 -11.53 29.35
C TRP A 655 -18.57 -10.38 30.14
N TYR A 656 -19.35 -9.72 31.00
CA TYR A 656 -18.87 -8.62 31.85
C TYR A 656 -17.91 -9.07 32.97
N LEU A 657 -17.70 -10.38 33.15
CA LEU A 657 -16.71 -10.96 34.06
C LEU A 657 -15.38 -11.29 33.38
N ASP A 658 -15.33 -11.30 32.04
CA ASP A 658 -14.12 -11.66 31.30
C ASP A 658 -13.07 -10.53 31.33
N GLU A 659 -13.54 -9.28 31.34
CA GLU A 659 -12.71 -8.09 31.43
C GLU A 659 -13.31 -7.10 32.46
N PRO A 660 -13.34 -7.43 33.75
CA PRO A 660 -14.09 -6.69 34.77
C PRO A 660 -13.55 -5.27 35.01
N ASP A 661 -12.29 -5.03 34.66
CA ASP A 661 -11.62 -3.73 34.76
C ASP A 661 -11.72 -2.92 33.45
N ASN A 662 -12.25 -3.50 32.38
CA ASN A 662 -12.43 -2.79 31.13
C ASN A 662 -13.75 -2.01 31.16
N LEU A 663 -13.64 -0.68 31.31
CA LEU A 663 -14.78 0.24 31.32
C LEU A 663 -15.30 0.56 29.90
N SER A 664 -14.83 -0.12 28.85
CA SER A 664 -15.13 0.19 27.45
C SER A 664 -16.45 -0.41 26.95
#